data_AF-A0A971TZ63-F1
#
_entry.id   AF-A0A971TZ63-F1
#
_cell.length_a   1.000
_cell.length_b   1.000
_cell.length_c   1.000
_cell.angle_alpha   90.00
_cell.angle_beta   90.00
_cell.angle_gamma   90.00
#
_symmetry.space_group_name_H-M   'P 1'
#
loop_
_entity.id
_entity.type
_entity.pdbx_description
1 polymer ?
#
loop_
_entity_poly.entity_id
_entity_poly.type
_entity_poly.pdbx_seq_one_letter_code
_entity_poly.pdbx_strand_id
1 'polypeptide(L)'
;MSDLKDRGLKGFLSAVDVFEKADESFEGKGWRVIAETQSAAIIASRAPSIFSIFGKLFEPKFLFLYRGPGGDVLASQSEKLADLSQAVLDAALFQKDFNDSFVDLYSLFKEAPDMFEKTIGHYATHISQGDKDLFSALRELKILYERVKKKFGQYAVKLSLNNLVTSIFKLRCSFLPSIEEDMVDFLEQFPPGPEGMESFIENQILLAAGEPEESEIAVQLSRVETVIHELQKYSSSYLQWFTVPEGVFVSYLEKGMQRIPSLEAWFEGVKDARTRYGLLQTHWEQSRHWYFEKIGAGLIALFQRSMTGQTCWTVVEEKQIKDPLSHAGETVRYSAIRTDFKIVRSDDQEGSYTLCSIDELNVTSSGLKKAAKTFPYENINCNFNELKISKEAFLDSKDARFAGYIWKFLLPGGGQDREAKNNERVECFVYYVITILSKGFGTPLLKLFFAKEETAKLFLEFLKEAAILGSWKEYPQNGLPASLKAKQRTHESDERNIGSQNPDVSVVPAIERFPEILATIDEPEAVEEKKPFTLAGELVEKINSLHYELEWSVKSNRETVLHYYFPEMTTEEVGTIAEEKLPVAGEKTDSLKELENKIEALSGKTLQTVCKILACEPEREYTLEELGLSFWSVFVVAPKITTGGKPLIEVISGEKPRVIWGRNFDSRVKDVLKKKFSFES
;
A
#
# COMPACT_ATOMS: atom_id res chain seq x y z
N MET A 1 15.28 3.04 70.69
CA MET A 1 16.22 3.28 69.58
C MET A 1 17.70 3.03 69.94
N SER A 2 18.08 2.89 71.21
CA SER A 2 19.47 2.64 71.65
C SER A 2 19.92 1.17 71.56
N ASP A 3 19.02 0.19 71.68
CA ASP A 3 19.41 -1.22 71.91
C ASP A 3 19.68 -2.05 70.64
N LEU A 4 19.32 -1.55 69.45
CA LEU A 4 19.54 -2.25 68.18
C LEU A 4 20.98 -2.05 67.65
N LYS A 5 21.62 -0.90 67.96
CA LYS A 5 22.99 -0.61 67.55
C LYS A 5 24.03 -1.48 68.26
N ASP A 6 23.72 -1.97 69.46
CA ASP A 6 24.62 -2.84 70.26
C ASP A 6 24.69 -4.29 69.76
N ARG A 7 23.81 -4.71 68.82
CA ARG A 7 23.80 -6.07 68.25
C ARG A 7 24.56 -6.22 66.92
N GLY A 8 25.18 -5.15 66.42
CA GLY A 8 26.07 -5.20 65.25
C GLY A 8 25.38 -5.31 63.87
N LEU A 9 24.05 -5.16 63.80
CA LEU A 9 23.28 -5.19 62.55
C LEU A 9 23.42 -3.86 61.81
N LYS A 10 23.73 -3.87 60.51
CA LYS A 10 24.01 -2.66 59.70
C LYS A 10 23.17 -2.53 58.42
N GLY A 11 22.08 -3.29 58.26
CA GLY A 11 21.28 -3.32 57.02
C GLY A 11 19.76 -3.35 57.25
N PHE A 12 19.03 -4.02 56.36
CA PHE A 12 17.57 -4.21 56.39
C PHE A 12 17.02 -4.68 57.75
N LEU A 13 17.74 -5.56 58.44
CA LEU A 13 17.36 -6.12 59.76
C LEU A 13 17.56 -5.13 60.91
N SER A 14 18.18 -3.97 60.68
CA SER A 14 18.32 -2.91 61.70
C SER A 14 17.08 -2.02 61.81
N ALA A 15 16.16 -2.11 60.85
CA ALA A 15 14.88 -1.42 60.88
C ALA A 15 13.96 -2.04 61.95
N VAL A 16 13.34 -1.21 62.78
CA VAL A 16 12.59 -1.64 63.98
C VAL A 16 11.44 -2.57 63.61
N ASP A 17 10.67 -2.20 62.58
CA ASP A 17 9.56 -2.97 62.02
C ASP A 17 9.99 -4.35 61.51
N VAL A 18 11.15 -4.43 60.85
CA VAL A 18 11.70 -5.69 60.33
C VAL A 18 12.18 -6.58 61.48
N PHE A 19 12.85 -5.98 62.46
CA PHE A 19 13.37 -6.70 63.62
C PHE A 19 12.24 -7.27 64.49
N GLU A 20 11.21 -6.47 64.77
CA GLU A 20 10.02 -6.91 65.49
C GLU A 20 9.34 -8.08 64.76
N LYS A 21 9.20 -7.98 63.42
CA LYS A 21 8.61 -9.06 62.62
C LYS A 21 9.43 -10.35 62.66
N ALA A 22 10.76 -10.23 62.69
CA ALA A 22 11.67 -11.37 62.83
C ALA A 22 11.50 -12.05 64.21
N ASP A 23 11.47 -11.28 65.29
CA ASP A 23 11.31 -11.78 66.65
C ASP A 23 9.93 -12.40 66.88
N GLU A 24 8.86 -11.77 66.38
CA GLU A 24 7.49 -12.32 66.39
C GLU A 24 7.43 -13.69 65.71
N SER A 25 8.04 -13.81 64.52
CA SER A 25 8.01 -15.03 63.70
C SER A 25 8.76 -16.21 64.31
N PHE A 26 9.64 -15.96 65.28
CA PHE A 26 10.35 -17.00 66.05
C PHE A 26 9.91 -17.06 67.53
N GLU A 27 8.80 -16.42 67.91
CA GLU A 27 8.31 -16.41 69.30
C GLU A 27 9.36 -15.91 70.31
N GLY A 28 10.20 -14.96 69.92
CA GLY A 28 11.31 -14.43 70.75
C GLY A 28 12.48 -15.40 70.96
N LYS A 29 12.50 -16.57 70.31
CA LYS A 29 13.66 -17.48 70.27
C LYS A 29 14.68 -16.87 69.31
N GLY A 30 15.77 -16.33 69.86
CA GLY A 30 16.75 -15.55 69.09
C GLY A 30 17.22 -16.22 67.79
N TRP A 31 17.56 -15.41 66.78
CA TRP A 31 17.87 -15.84 65.42
C TRP A 31 19.28 -15.43 64.97
N ARG A 32 19.73 -15.99 63.85
CA ARG A 32 20.99 -15.65 63.18
C ARG A 32 20.74 -15.31 61.72
N VAL A 33 21.55 -14.40 61.19
CA VAL A 33 21.48 -13.98 59.79
C VAL A 33 22.17 -15.03 58.92
N ILE A 34 21.50 -15.46 57.85
CA ILE A 34 22.10 -16.28 56.78
C ILE A 34 22.59 -15.36 55.68
N ALA A 35 21.71 -14.48 55.21
CA ALA A 35 22.04 -13.44 54.26
C ALA A 35 21.13 -12.22 54.48
N GLU A 36 21.68 -11.04 54.22
CA GLU A 36 20.99 -9.78 54.35
C GLU A 36 21.35 -8.91 53.15
N THR A 37 20.34 -8.25 52.60
CA THR A 37 20.45 -7.29 51.50
C THR A 37 19.80 -5.98 51.92
N GLN A 38 19.67 -5.00 51.03
CA GLN A 38 19.06 -3.71 51.40
C GLN A 38 17.54 -3.80 51.61
N SER A 39 16.86 -4.74 50.96
CA SER A 39 15.39 -4.83 50.96
C SER A 39 14.82 -6.17 51.43
N ALA A 40 15.69 -7.14 51.71
CA ALA A 40 15.29 -8.48 52.11
C ALA A 40 16.37 -9.19 52.93
N ALA A 41 15.97 -10.17 53.73
CA ALA A 41 16.88 -11.00 54.51
C ALA A 41 16.36 -12.43 54.64
N ILE A 42 17.29 -13.36 54.77
CA ILE A 42 17.02 -14.74 55.18
C ILE A 42 17.72 -14.98 56.51
N ILE A 43 16.95 -15.42 57.50
CA ILE A 43 17.42 -15.68 58.86
C ILE A 43 17.00 -17.08 59.29
N ALA A 44 17.70 -17.64 60.28
CA ALA A 44 17.38 -18.95 60.86
C ALA A 44 17.33 -18.88 62.38
N SER A 45 16.51 -19.74 62.98
CA SER A 45 16.45 -19.90 64.43
C SER A 45 17.83 -20.31 64.99
N ARG A 46 18.24 -19.72 66.13
CA ARG A 46 19.42 -20.20 66.86
C ARG A 46 19.04 -21.46 67.63
N ALA A 47 19.86 -22.49 67.52
CA ALA A 47 19.74 -23.65 68.40
C ALA A 47 20.03 -23.20 69.85
N PRO A 48 19.25 -23.66 70.85
CA PRO A 48 19.54 -23.41 72.25
C PRO A 48 20.90 -24.03 72.62
N SER A 49 21.71 -23.29 73.37
CA SER A 49 23.10 -23.64 73.74
C SER A 49 23.28 -25.01 74.41
N ILE A 50 22.20 -25.59 74.93
CA ILE A 50 22.15 -26.83 75.70
C ILE A 50 22.11 -28.08 74.79
N PHE A 51 21.84 -27.93 73.48
CA PHE A 51 21.58 -29.03 72.54
C PHE A 51 22.77 -29.44 71.65
N SER A 52 23.99 -28.98 71.93
CA SER A 52 25.20 -29.36 71.18
C SER A 52 25.51 -30.88 71.17
N ILE A 53 24.81 -31.68 71.98
CA ILE A 53 24.99 -33.13 72.13
C ILE A 53 23.86 -33.94 71.44
N PHE A 54 22.70 -33.34 71.13
CA PHE A 54 21.56 -34.03 70.49
C PHE A 54 21.16 -33.32 69.18
N GLY A 55 22.02 -33.38 68.17
CA GLY A 55 21.84 -32.71 66.87
C GLY A 55 20.68 -33.19 65.99
N LYS A 56 19.76 -34.04 66.48
CA LYS A 56 18.62 -34.60 65.71
C LYS A 56 17.23 -34.10 66.14
N LEU A 57 17.12 -33.29 67.21
CA LEU A 57 15.84 -32.85 67.76
C LEU A 57 15.48 -31.38 67.47
N PHE A 58 16.39 -30.63 66.86
CA PHE A 58 16.18 -29.22 66.53
C PHE A 58 16.23 -29.07 65.01
N GLU A 59 15.07 -29.06 64.37
CA GLU A 59 14.97 -28.69 62.96
C GLU A 59 15.06 -27.16 62.86
N PRO A 60 16.10 -26.61 62.22
CA PRO A 60 16.25 -25.17 62.10
C PRO A 60 15.11 -24.62 61.24
N LYS A 61 14.34 -23.68 61.78
CA LYS A 61 13.34 -22.94 61.01
C LYS A 61 14.03 -21.78 60.31
N PHE A 62 13.77 -21.64 59.03
CA PHE A 62 14.24 -20.55 58.18
C PHE A 62 13.09 -19.58 57.93
N LEU A 63 13.42 -18.28 57.90
CA LEU A 63 12.47 -17.22 57.64
C LEU A 63 13.06 -16.30 56.56
N PHE A 64 12.27 -16.05 55.54
CA PHE A 64 12.51 -15.02 54.54
C PHE A 64 11.66 -13.79 54.87
N LEU A 65 12.30 -12.62 54.91
CA LEU A 65 11.69 -11.33 55.19
C LEU A 65 11.98 -10.38 54.03
N TYR A 66 10.98 -9.63 53.58
CA TYR A 66 11.15 -8.61 52.55
C TYR A 66 10.13 -7.48 52.70
N ARG A 67 10.41 -6.32 52.09
CA ARG A 67 9.43 -5.24 51.98
C ARG A 67 8.58 -5.40 50.72
N GLY A 68 7.26 -5.44 50.91
CA GLY A 68 6.30 -5.44 49.80
C GLY A 68 6.15 -4.06 49.15
N PRO A 69 5.41 -3.97 48.03
CA PRO A 69 5.18 -2.73 47.28
C PRO A 69 4.49 -1.63 48.10
N GLY A 70 3.69 -2.01 49.10
CA GLY A 70 3.01 -1.08 50.03
C GLY A 70 3.88 -0.61 51.20
N GLY A 71 5.13 -1.07 51.31
CA GLY A 71 6.05 -0.74 52.41
C GLY A 71 5.98 -1.68 53.61
N ASP A 72 4.98 -2.56 53.69
CA ASP A 72 4.83 -3.54 54.76
C ASP A 72 5.91 -4.64 54.71
N VAL A 73 6.31 -5.13 55.89
CA VAL A 73 7.26 -6.25 56.02
C VAL A 73 6.50 -7.57 55.96
N LEU A 74 6.75 -8.32 54.90
CA LEU A 74 6.17 -9.63 54.64
C LEU A 74 7.17 -10.74 54.99
N ALA A 75 6.64 -11.89 55.40
CA ALA A 75 7.45 -13.01 55.88
C ALA A 75 6.96 -14.34 55.31
N SER A 76 7.90 -15.27 55.08
CA SER A 76 7.62 -16.66 54.70
C SER A 76 8.54 -17.58 55.48
N GLN A 77 7.97 -18.61 56.12
CA GLN A 77 8.70 -19.51 57.00
C GLN A 77 8.73 -20.92 56.43
N SER A 78 9.87 -21.63 56.59
CA SER A 78 10.00 -23.04 56.23
C SER A 78 11.00 -23.76 57.13
N GLU A 79 10.93 -25.09 57.18
CA GLU A 79 11.87 -25.97 57.89
C GLU A 79 13.12 -26.28 57.06
N LYS A 80 13.08 -26.06 55.74
CA LYS A 80 14.24 -26.21 54.84
C LYS A 80 14.50 -24.91 54.10
N LEU A 81 15.78 -24.54 54.02
CA LEU A 81 16.21 -23.37 53.26
C LEU A 81 15.77 -23.48 51.78
N ALA A 82 15.90 -24.66 51.16
CA ALA A 82 15.56 -24.86 49.75
C ALA A 82 14.09 -24.54 49.42
N ASP A 83 13.18 -24.76 50.37
CA ASP A 83 11.74 -24.54 50.18
C ASP A 83 11.37 -23.04 50.15
N LEU A 84 12.28 -22.16 50.59
CA LEU A 84 12.10 -20.71 50.49
C LEU A 84 12.41 -20.15 49.09
N SER A 85 13.00 -20.95 48.18
CA SER A 85 13.37 -20.51 46.83
C SER A 85 12.17 -19.88 46.09
N GLN A 86 11.02 -20.56 46.08
CA GLN A 86 9.82 -20.04 45.42
C GLN A 86 9.31 -18.75 46.06
N ALA A 87 9.31 -18.64 47.39
CA ALA A 87 8.87 -17.42 48.08
C ALA A 87 9.79 -16.22 47.75
N VAL A 88 11.10 -16.45 47.62
CA VAL A 88 12.05 -15.42 47.21
C VAL A 88 11.85 -15.02 45.75
N LEU A 89 11.57 -15.99 44.86
CA LEU A 89 11.24 -15.71 43.46
C LEU A 89 9.95 -14.89 43.37
N ASP A 90 8.86 -15.34 44.00
CA ASP A 90 7.57 -14.65 43.97
C ASP A 90 7.69 -13.22 44.51
N ALA A 91 8.43 -13.02 45.61
CA ALA A 91 8.67 -11.69 46.17
C ALA A 91 9.47 -10.79 45.23
N ALA A 92 10.42 -11.34 44.45
CA ALA A 92 11.14 -10.61 43.43
C ALA A 92 10.21 -10.22 42.28
N LEU A 93 9.40 -11.16 41.78
CA LEU A 93 8.45 -10.93 40.68
C LEU A 93 7.31 -9.98 41.06
N PHE A 94 6.98 -9.87 42.35
CA PHE A 94 5.92 -8.98 42.85
C PHE A 94 6.35 -7.51 42.94
N GLN A 95 7.64 -7.19 42.82
CA GLN A 95 8.11 -5.81 42.84
C GLN A 95 7.84 -5.13 41.49
N LYS A 96 7.35 -3.88 41.54
CA LYS A 96 7.09 -3.09 40.34
C LYS A 96 8.35 -2.83 39.52
N ASP A 97 9.44 -2.50 40.20
CA ASP A 97 10.73 -2.18 39.58
C ASP A 97 11.77 -3.26 39.95
N PHE A 98 12.69 -3.53 39.01
CA PHE A 98 13.75 -4.50 39.23
C PHE A 98 14.68 -4.08 40.39
N ASN A 99 14.85 -4.97 41.37
CA ASN A 99 15.66 -4.76 42.56
C ASN A 99 16.79 -5.79 42.66
N ASP A 100 18.03 -5.32 42.51
CA ASP A 100 19.25 -6.13 42.53
C ASP A 100 19.42 -6.95 43.83
N SER A 101 18.86 -6.46 44.94
CA SER A 101 18.95 -7.08 46.27
C SER A 101 18.37 -8.50 46.29
N PHE A 102 17.26 -8.75 45.60
CA PHE A 102 16.68 -10.11 45.59
C PHE A 102 17.56 -11.09 44.83
N VAL A 103 18.24 -10.63 43.78
CA VAL A 103 19.14 -11.48 42.98
C VAL A 103 20.38 -11.89 43.77
N ASP A 104 20.85 -11.05 44.70
CA ASP A 104 21.98 -11.41 45.58
C ASP A 104 21.65 -12.63 46.47
N LEU A 105 20.38 -12.80 46.84
CA LEU A 105 19.90 -13.94 47.64
C LEU A 105 19.86 -15.25 46.83
N TYR A 106 19.80 -15.20 45.50
CA TYR A 106 19.67 -16.41 44.67
C TYR A 106 20.85 -17.37 44.85
N SER A 107 22.04 -16.84 45.15
CA SER A 107 23.26 -17.62 45.41
C SER A 107 23.14 -18.66 46.54
N LEU A 108 22.10 -18.55 47.38
CA LEU A 108 21.81 -19.48 48.47
C LEU A 108 21.06 -20.75 48.03
N PHE A 109 20.51 -20.75 46.82
CA PHE A 109 19.65 -21.81 46.30
C PHE A 109 20.31 -22.57 45.15
N LYS A 110 19.93 -23.83 44.94
CA LYS A 110 20.46 -24.62 43.80
C LYS A 110 19.79 -24.21 42.48
N GLU A 111 18.55 -23.75 42.59
CA GLU A 111 17.68 -23.27 41.52
C GLU A 111 18.05 -21.86 41.04
N ALA A 112 19.13 -21.27 41.57
CA ALA A 112 19.56 -19.90 41.28
C ALA A 112 19.60 -19.54 39.78
N PRO A 113 20.09 -20.41 38.86
CA PRO A 113 20.07 -20.10 37.43
C PRO A 113 18.64 -19.93 36.87
N ASP A 114 17.73 -20.83 37.23
CA ASP A 114 16.33 -20.80 36.78
C ASP A 114 15.57 -19.62 37.39
N MET A 115 15.77 -19.36 38.69
CA MET A 115 15.20 -18.18 39.36
C MET A 115 15.68 -16.88 38.72
N PHE A 116 16.98 -16.78 38.42
CA PHE A 116 17.55 -15.62 37.75
C PHE A 116 16.97 -15.42 36.36
N GLU A 117 16.92 -16.48 35.55
CA GLU A 117 16.34 -16.42 34.20
C GLU A 117 14.87 -16.00 34.22
N LYS A 118 14.06 -16.57 35.11
CA LYS A 118 12.63 -16.21 35.28
C LYS A 118 12.45 -14.75 35.68
N THR A 119 13.24 -14.25 36.62
CA THR A 119 13.15 -12.85 37.07
C THR A 119 13.50 -11.89 35.95
N ILE A 120 14.61 -12.09 35.25
CA ILE A 120 14.98 -11.20 34.14
C ILE A 120 13.97 -11.31 32.99
N GLY A 121 13.50 -12.52 32.67
CA GLY A 121 12.46 -12.75 31.67
C GLY A 121 11.16 -12.02 32.00
N HIS A 122 10.73 -12.04 33.26
CA HIS A 122 9.53 -11.33 33.72
C HIS A 122 9.64 -9.82 33.50
N TYR A 123 10.71 -9.19 33.99
CA TYR A 123 10.90 -7.74 33.83
C TYR A 123 11.10 -7.33 32.38
N ALA A 124 11.86 -8.09 31.60
CA ALA A 124 12.06 -7.80 30.19
C ALA A 124 10.75 -7.92 29.40
N THR A 125 9.90 -8.90 29.73
CA THR A 125 8.56 -9.03 29.12
C THR A 125 7.69 -7.84 29.48
N HIS A 126 7.68 -7.43 30.75
CA HIS A 126 6.94 -6.25 31.21
C HIS A 126 7.39 -4.96 30.51
N ILE A 127 8.69 -4.81 30.23
CA ILE A 127 9.23 -3.70 29.43
C ILE A 127 8.67 -3.74 27.99
N SER A 128 8.65 -4.91 27.37
CA SER A 128 8.19 -5.08 25.98
C SER A 128 6.67 -4.97 25.79
N GLN A 129 5.87 -5.20 26.84
CA GLN A 129 4.41 -5.23 26.79
C GLN A 129 3.74 -3.98 27.39
N GLY A 130 4.53 -3.07 27.98
CA GLY A 130 4.00 -1.83 28.54
C GLY A 130 3.63 -0.80 27.47
N ASP A 131 2.98 0.29 27.89
CA ASP A 131 2.58 1.42 27.02
C ASP A 131 3.76 2.31 26.58
N LYS A 132 4.98 1.77 26.52
CA LYS A 132 6.21 2.51 26.25
C LYS A 132 6.48 2.58 24.75
N ASP A 133 7.07 3.70 24.33
CA ASP A 133 7.67 3.80 23.00
C ASP A 133 8.95 2.95 22.90
N LEU A 134 9.38 2.67 21.67
CA LEU A 134 10.57 1.88 21.37
C LEU A 134 11.84 2.32 22.14
N PHE A 135 12.08 3.63 22.30
CA PHE A 135 13.29 4.14 22.95
C PHE A 135 13.25 3.97 24.45
N SER A 136 12.12 4.31 25.06
CA SER A 136 11.88 4.12 26.49
C SER A 136 12.05 2.65 26.86
N ALA A 137 11.51 1.74 26.05
CA ALA A 137 11.67 0.30 26.23
C ALA A 137 13.12 -0.18 26.05
N LEU A 138 13.82 0.25 24.98
CA LEU A 138 15.23 -0.11 24.76
C LEU A 138 16.14 0.40 25.89
N ARG A 139 15.93 1.63 26.35
CA ARG A 139 16.72 2.23 27.43
C ARG A 139 16.59 1.44 28.72
N GLU A 140 15.36 1.05 29.08
CA GLU A 140 15.12 0.23 30.27
C GLU A 140 15.68 -1.18 30.13
N LEU A 141 15.55 -1.80 28.95
CA LEU A 141 16.15 -3.11 28.71
C LEU A 141 17.67 -3.06 28.84
N LYS A 142 18.32 -2.00 28.31
CA LYS A 142 19.76 -1.80 28.49
C LYS A 142 20.12 -1.59 29.96
N ILE A 143 19.38 -0.78 30.70
CA ILE A 143 19.62 -0.58 32.15
C ILE A 143 19.51 -1.91 32.90
N LEU A 144 18.49 -2.72 32.60
CA LEU A 144 18.32 -4.05 33.18
C LEU A 144 19.51 -4.95 32.84
N TYR A 145 19.91 -5.00 31.56
CA TYR A 145 21.08 -5.75 31.12
C TYR A 145 22.36 -5.33 31.85
N GLU A 146 22.64 -4.03 31.93
CA GLU A 146 23.85 -3.49 32.57
C GLU A 146 23.93 -3.82 34.07
N ARG A 147 22.80 -3.81 34.77
CA ARG A 147 22.73 -4.22 36.19
C ARG A 147 23.05 -5.70 36.37
N VAL A 148 22.63 -6.54 35.44
CA VAL A 148 22.67 -8.00 35.61
C VAL A 148 23.79 -8.68 34.84
N LYS A 149 24.49 -7.96 33.94
CA LYS A 149 25.50 -8.56 33.04
C LYS A 149 26.64 -9.27 33.73
N LYS A 150 27.07 -8.74 34.89
CA LYS A 150 28.14 -9.36 35.71
C LYS A 150 27.71 -10.69 36.32
N LYS A 151 26.41 -10.90 36.51
CA LYS A 151 25.82 -12.11 37.13
C LYS A 151 25.50 -13.20 36.10
N PHE A 152 25.40 -12.89 34.80
CA PHE A 152 25.22 -13.92 33.77
C PHE A 152 26.33 -14.97 33.77
N GLY A 153 27.59 -14.53 33.90
CA GLY A 153 28.74 -15.44 33.97
C GLY A 153 28.75 -16.31 35.23
N GLN A 154 28.19 -15.82 36.34
CA GLN A 154 28.10 -16.56 37.60
C GLN A 154 27.08 -17.70 37.54
N TYR A 155 25.95 -17.49 36.85
CA TYR A 155 24.86 -18.46 36.78
C TYR A 155 24.81 -19.26 35.47
N ALA A 156 25.72 -18.99 34.53
CA ALA A 156 25.78 -19.62 33.20
C ALA A 156 24.46 -19.54 32.40
N VAL A 157 23.65 -18.51 32.65
CA VAL A 157 22.36 -18.29 31.99
C VAL A 157 22.57 -17.59 30.65
N LYS A 158 21.91 -18.07 29.60
CA LYS A 158 21.84 -17.42 28.29
C LYS A 158 20.48 -16.77 28.12
N LEU A 159 20.39 -15.47 28.37
CA LEU A 159 19.16 -14.75 28.06
C LEU A 159 19.06 -14.50 26.55
N SER A 160 17.91 -14.80 25.95
CA SER A 160 17.63 -14.49 24.55
C SER A 160 17.28 -13.01 24.36
N LEU A 161 18.23 -12.12 24.64
CA LEU A 161 18.04 -10.67 24.53
C LEU A 161 17.61 -10.26 23.12
N ASN A 162 18.09 -10.94 22.08
CA ASN A 162 17.68 -10.68 20.70
C ASN A 162 16.17 -10.85 20.51
N ASN A 163 15.54 -11.85 21.13
CA ASN A 163 14.08 -12.04 21.04
C ASN A 163 13.32 -10.90 21.74
N LEU A 164 13.86 -10.40 22.85
CA LEU A 164 13.26 -9.27 23.58
C LEU A 164 13.41 -7.96 22.80
N VAL A 165 14.58 -7.71 22.22
CA VAL A 165 14.82 -6.59 21.31
C VAL A 165 13.90 -6.70 20.10
N THR A 166 13.69 -7.90 19.55
CA THR A 166 12.74 -8.16 18.46
C THR A 166 11.32 -7.71 18.84
N SER A 167 10.84 -8.06 20.03
CA SER A 167 9.53 -7.63 20.51
C SER A 167 9.44 -6.11 20.70
N ILE A 168 10.49 -5.48 21.20
CA ILE A 168 10.55 -4.02 21.37
C ILE A 168 10.53 -3.30 20.02
N PHE A 169 11.15 -3.86 18.98
CA PHE A 169 11.14 -3.29 17.62
C PHE A 169 9.75 -3.32 16.96
N LYS A 170 8.80 -4.09 17.50
CA LYS A 170 7.38 -4.08 17.06
C LYS A 170 6.61 -2.90 17.66
N LEU A 171 7.13 -2.24 18.70
CA LEU A 171 6.47 -1.12 19.36
C LEU A 171 6.42 0.11 18.44
N ARG A 172 5.44 0.98 18.71
CA ARG A 172 5.29 2.25 18.00
C ARG A 172 6.49 3.16 18.30
N CYS A 173 6.94 3.87 17.28
CA CYS A 173 8.03 4.84 17.38
C CYS A 173 7.74 6.06 16.49
N SER A 174 8.51 7.13 16.68
CA SER A 174 8.49 8.28 15.76
C SER A 174 9.15 7.91 14.42
N PHE A 175 8.88 8.71 13.40
CA PHE A 175 9.51 8.54 12.09
C PHE A 175 11.02 8.84 12.17
N LEU A 176 11.84 7.90 11.70
CA LEU A 176 13.32 7.92 11.70
C LEU A 176 13.90 8.50 12.99
N PRO A 177 13.69 7.79 14.10
CA PRO A 177 13.97 8.34 15.40
C PRO A 177 15.49 8.43 15.65
N SER A 178 15.93 9.42 16.45
CA SER A 178 17.35 9.56 16.78
C SER A 178 17.79 8.51 17.80
N ILE A 179 18.79 7.70 17.47
CA ILE A 179 19.40 6.72 18.39
C ILE A 179 20.65 7.32 19.03
N GLU A 180 20.72 7.31 20.36
CA GLU A 180 21.91 7.67 21.14
C GLU A 180 23.05 6.68 20.83
N GLU A 181 24.31 7.15 20.72
CA GLU A 181 25.47 6.31 20.33
C GLU A 181 25.63 5.07 21.24
N ASP A 182 25.37 5.23 22.53
CA ASP A 182 25.45 4.15 23.50
C ASP A 182 24.36 3.06 23.28
N MET A 183 23.24 3.40 22.65
CA MET A 183 22.19 2.44 22.25
C MET A 183 22.55 1.71 20.97
N VAL A 184 23.28 2.36 20.05
CA VAL A 184 23.81 1.71 18.84
C VAL A 184 24.72 0.55 19.25
N ASP A 185 25.67 0.79 20.17
CA ASP A 185 26.58 -0.24 20.70
C ASP A 185 25.84 -1.42 21.35
N PHE A 186 24.71 -1.14 22.01
CA PHE A 186 23.88 -2.16 22.63
C PHE A 186 23.15 -3.02 21.58
N LEU A 187 22.60 -2.39 20.55
CA LEU A 187 21.90 -3.07 19.46
C LEU A 187 22.86 -3.84 18.54
N GLU A 188 24.11 -3.40 18.39
CA GLU A 188 25.14 -4.18 17.69
C GLU A 188 25.45 -5.50 18.40
N GLN A 189 25.41 -5.51 19.73
CA GLN A 189 25.61 -6.73 20.52
C GLN A 189 24.38 -7.65 20.48
N PHE A 190 23.18 -7.05 20.45
CA PHE A 190 21.91 -7.77 20.51
C PHE A 190 20.93 -7.30 19.42
N PRO A 191 21.20 -7.61 18.15
CA PRO A 191 20.34 -7.17 17.06
C PRO A 191 18.97 -7.87 17.10
N PRO A 192 17.89 -7.19 16.71
CA PRO A 192 16.58 -7.80 16.51
C PRO A 192 16.63 -8.87 15.41
N GLY A 193 15.74 -9.86 15.51
CA GLY A 193 15.49 -10.81 14.45
C GLY A 193 14.71 -10.20 13.27
N PRO A 194 14.58 -10.93 12.16
CA PRO A 194 13.92 -10.47 10.93
C PRO A 194 12.51 -9.91 11.16
N GLU A 195 11.71 -10.60 11.96
CA GLU A 195 10.32 -10.20 12.25
C GLU A 195 10.24 -8.81 12.91
N GLY A 196 11.17 -8.49 13.82
CA GLY A 196 11.23 -7.19 14.47
C GLY A 196 11.68 -6.10 13.49
N MET A 197 12.64 -6.40 12.63
CA MET A 197 13.10 -5.48 11.58
C MET A 197 11.98 -5.19 10.57
N GLU A 198 11.26 -6.21 10.10
CA GLU A 198 10.12 -6.07 9.21
C GLU A 198 9.01 -5.23 9.85
N SER A 199 8.66 -5.51 11.12
CA SER A 199 7.67 -4.73 11.86
C SER A 199 8.07 -3.26 12.02
N PHE A 200 9.36 -2.99 12.27
CA PHE A 200 9.88 -1.63 12.31
C PHE A 200 9.72 -0.92 10.96
N ILE A 201 10.09 -1.55 9.84
CA ILE A 201 9.93 -0.98 8.49
C ILE A 201 8.45 -0.69 8.21
N GLU A 202 7.56 -1.63 8.52
CA GLU A 202 6.12 -1.48 8.32
C GLU A 202 5.56 -0.32 9.13
N ASN A 203 5.96 -0.19 10.41
CA ASN A 203 5.57 0.93 11.26
C ASN A 203 6.05 2.28 10.65
N GLN A 204 7.28 2.35 10.14
CA GLN A 204 7.82 3.56 9.51
C GLN A 204 7.07 3.93 8.23
N ILE A 205 6.72 2.94 7.40
CA ILE A 205 5.91 3.15 6.19
C ILE A 205 4.50 3.64 6.56
N LEU A 206 3.83 3.02 7.53
CA LEU A 206 2.49 3.41 7.97
C LEU A 206 2.47 4.86 8.50
N LEU A 207 3.48 5.25 9.27
CA LEU A 207 3.59 6.61 9.83
C LEU A 207 3.73 7.69 8.75
N ALA A 208 4.45 7.39 7.68
CA ALA A 208 4.83 8.37 6.66
C ALA A 208 3.93 8.37 5.42
N ALA A 209 3.55 7.19 4.92
CA ALA A 209 2.62 7.07 3.79
C ALA A 209 1.20 7.48 4.19
N GLY A 210 0.83 7.31 5.47
CA GLY A 210 -0.51 7.51 6.01
C GLY A 210 -1.32 6.21 5.99
N GLU A 211 -2.52 6.25 6.57
CA GLU A 211 -3.48 5.17 6.37
C GLU A 211 -3.97 5.21 4.90
N PRO A 212 -4.13 4.07 4.22
CA PRO A 212 -4.40 4.03 2.78
C PRO A 212 -5.68 4.75 2.34
N GLU A 213 -6.59 4.98 3.28
CA GLU A 213 -7.88 5.65 3.06
C GLU A 213 -7.74 7.18 2.96
N GLU A 214 -6.62 7.75 3.42
CA GLU A 214 -6.45 9.21 3.55
C GLU A 214 -5.74 9.87 2.35
N SER A 215 -5.19 9.12 1.40
CA SER A 215 -4.37 9.71 0.32
C SER A 215 -4.44 8.96 -1.01
N GLU A 216 -4.26 9.68 -2.12
CA GLU A 216 -4.19 9.14 -3.47
C GLU A 216 -3.06 8.08 -3.59
N ILE A 217 -3.32 6.95 -4.25
CA ILE A 217 -2.34 5.84 -4.42
C ILE A 217 -0.99 6.36 -4.94
N ALA A 218 -1.01 7.30 -5.88
CA ALA A 218 0.18 7.91 -6.45
C ALA A 218 1.08 8.60 -5.39
N VAL A 219 0.46 9.31 -4.44
CA VAL A 219 1.14 9.96 -3.33
C VAL A 219 1.69 8.92 -2.36
N GLN A 220 0.93 7.86 -2.08
CA GLN A 220 1.36 6.77 -1.21
C GLN A 220 2.61 6.09 -1.74
N LEU A 221 2.60 5.67 -3.00
CA LEU A 221 3.74 5.00 -3.64
C LEU A 221 5.00 5.86 -3.62
N SER A 222 4.85 7.15 -3.93
CA SER A 222 5.98 8.09 -3.89
C SER A 222 6.51 8.31 -2.47
N ARG A 223 5.62 8.35 -1.46
CA ARG A 223 6.04 8.40 -0.04
C ARG A 223 6.72 7.12 0.41
N VAL A 224 6.21 5.94 0.03
CA VAL A 224 6.83 4.65 0.34
C VAL A 224 8.25 4.58 -0.21
N GLU A 225 8.45 4.98 -1.47
CA GLU A 225 9.78 5.10 -2.06
C GLU A 225 10.69 6.01 -1.23
N THR A 226 10.19 7.19 -0.84
CA THR A 226 10.96 8.15 -0.03
C THR A 226 11.31 7.56 1.34
N VAL A 227 10.38 6.84 1.98
CA VAL A 227 10.63 6.15 3.25
C VAL A 227 11.68 5.07 3.11
N ILE A 228 11.61 4.24 2.06
CA ILE A 228 12.63 3.20 1.79
C ILE A 228 14.00 3.85 1.64
N HIS A 229 14.11 4.94 0.87
CA HIS A 229 15.36 5.66 0.67
C HIS A 229 15.92 6.24 1.99
N GLU A 230 15.07 6.89 2.77
CA GLU A 230 15.49 7.46 4.05
C GLU A 230 15.82 6.38 5.09
N LEU A 231 15.15 5.22 5.09
CA LEU A 231 15.50 4.07 5.92
C LEU A 231 16.85 3.46 5.53
N GLN A 232 17.15 3.37 4.23
CA GLN A 232 18.47 2.93 3.74
C GLN A 232 19.59 3.90 4.17
N LYS A 233 19.31 5.21 4.12
CA LYS A 233 20.25 6.23 4.60
C LYS A 233 20.41 6.21 6.12
N TYR A 234 19.31 6.05 6.84
CA TYR A 234 19.29 5.96 8.30
C TYR A 234 20.05 4.72 8.79
N SER A 235 19.82 3.56 8.17
CA SER A 235 20.51 2.32 8.51
C SER A 235 22.02 2.39 8.22
N SER A 236 22.42 2.88 7.05
CA SER A 236 23.84 3.09 6.76
C SER A 236 24.55 4.07 7.71
N SER A 237 23.81 5.00 8.30
CA SER A 237 24.37 6.01 9.23
C SER A 237 24.40 5.56 10.69
N TYR A 238 23.34 4.92 11.17
CA TYR A 238 23.13 4.64 12.60
C TYR A 238 23.02 3.15 12.94
N LEU A 239 22.63 2.28 12.00
CA LEU A 239 22.36 0.86 12.23
C LEU A 239 22.94 0.02 11.08
N GLN A 240 24.26 -0.09 10.97
CA GLN A 240 24.91 -0.71 9.79
C GLN A 240 24.54 -2.18 9.57
N TRP A 241 24.13 -2.88 10.62
CA TRP A 241 23.65 -4.26 10.56
C TRP A 241 22.21 -4.39 10.06
N PHE A 242 21.44 -3.30 10.04
CA PHE A 242 20.05 -3.28 9.58
C PHE A 242 20.01 -3.10 8.06
N THR A 243 19.46 -4.06 7.35
CA THR A 243 19.31 -3.99 5.89
C THR A 243 17.83 -3.87 5.53
N VAL A 244 17.47 -2.85 4.74
CA VAL A 244 16.12 -2.70 4.18
C VAL A 244 15.96 -3.70 3.03
N PRO A 245 15.04 -4.68 3.11
CA PRO A 245 14.86 -5.66 2.04
C PRO A 245 14.39 -5.01 0.73
N GLU A 246 14.86 -5.50 -0.42
CA GLU A 246 14.49 -4.97 -1.74
C GLU A 246 12.99 -5.20 -2.08
N GLY A 247 12.38 -6.23 -1.49
CA GLY A 247 10.97 -6.59 -1.70
C GLY A 247 9.95 -5.76 -0.92
N VAL A 248 10.39 -4.78 -0.11
CA VAL A 248 9.48 -3.96 0.73
C VAL A 248 8.43 -3.22 -0.12
N PHE A 249 8.84 -2.68 -1.27
CA PHE A 249 7.94 -1.94 -2.15
C PHE A 249 6.84 -2.86 -2.74
N VAL A 250 7.22 -4.05 -3.22
CA VAL A 250 6.26 -5.04 -3.74
C VAL A 250 5.35 -5.58 -2.64
N SER A 251 5.87 -5.81 -1.44
CA SER A 251 5.06 -6.20 -0.27
C SER A 251 4.00 -5.15 0.06
N TYR A 252 4.33 -3.86 -0.08
CA TYR A 252 3.36 -2.78 0.07
C TYR A 252 2.25 -2.83 -0.99
N LEU A 253 2.60 -3.07 -2.26
CA LEU A 253 1.62 -3.24 -3.35
C LEU A 253 0.66 -4.41 -3.06
N GLU A 254 1.19 -5.57 -2.63
CA GLU A 254 0.39 -6.75 -2.28
C GLU A 254 -0.62 -6.47 -1.16
N LYS A 255 -0.15 -5.86 -0.06
CA LYS A 255 -1.01 -5.49 1.07
C LYS A 255 -2.02 -4.41 0.67
N GLY A 256 -1.62 -3.48 -0.20
CA GLY A 256 -2.50 -2.46 -0.74
C GLY A 256 -3.61 -3.05 -1.61
N MET A 257 -3.31 -4.05 -2.44
CA MET A 257 -4.27 -4.73 -3.32
C MET A 257 -5.33 -5.51 -2.56
N GLN A 258 -5.00 -6.05 -1.38
CA GLN A 258 -5.99 -6.65 -0.47
C GLN A 258 -7.01 -5.62 0.06
N ARG A 259 -6.63 -4.34 0.12
CA ARG A 259 -7.46 -3.25 0.67
C ARG A 259 -8.24 -2.51 -0.41
N ILE A 260 -7.57 -2.17 -1.51
CA ILE A 260 -8.16 -1.54 -2.69
C ILE A 260 -8.14 -2.60 -3.81
N PRO A 261 -9.19 -3.44 -3.94
CA PRO A 261 -9.27 -4.54 -4.90
C PRO A 261 -9.51 -4.07 -6.36
N SER A 262 -8.91 -2.96 -6.79
CA SER A 262 -9.00 -2.43 -8.16
C SER A 262 -7.62 -2.30 -8.81
N LEU A 263 -7.30 -3.21 -9.71
CA LEU A 263 -6.06 -3.16 -10.50
C LEU A 263 -5.98 -1.90 -11.35
N GLU A 264 -7.10 -1.37 -11.82
CA GLU A 264 -7.17 -0.11 -12.57
C GLU A 264 -6.74 1.09 -11.70
N ALA A 265 -7.23 1.15 -10.45
CA ALA A 265 -6.83 2.21 -9.52
C ALA A 265 -5.32 2.14 -9.22
N TRP A 266 -4.78 0.92 -9.04
CA TRP A 266 -3.33 0.74 -8.87
C TRP A 266 -2.54 1.11 -10.12
N PHE A 267 -3.04 0.79 -11.32
CA PHE A 267 -2.41 1.18 -12.58
C PHE A 267 -2.29 2.71 -12.71
N GLU A 268 -3.41 3.43 -12.59
CA GLU A 268 -3.40 4.89 -12.68
C GLU A 268 -2.58 5.50 -11.54
N GLY A 269 -2.65 4.93 -10.33
CA GLY A 269 -1.83 5.33 -9.19
C GLY A 269 -0.32 5.20 -9.45
N VAL A 270 0.16 4.08 -10.01
CA VAL A 270 1.58 3.87 -10.35
C VAL A 270 2.01 4.81 -11.49
N LYS A 271 1.18 4.98 -12.50
CA LYS A 271 1.42 5.91 -13.62
C LYS A 271 1.51 7.37 -13.14
N ASP A 272 0.61 7.80 -12.28
CA ASP A 272 0.64 9.13 -11.67
C ASP A 272 1.82 9.27 -10.70
N ALA A 273 2.18 8.23 -9.95
CA ALA A 273 3.39 8.21 -9.13
C ALA A 273 4.65 8.45 -9.98
N ARG A 274 4.75 7.80 -11.14
CA ARG A 274 5.88 7.96 -12.06
C ARG A 274 5.91 9.34 -12.71
N THR A 275 4.77 9.81 -13.22
CA THR A 275 4.70 11.03 -14.03
C THR A 275 4.61 12.31 -13.19
N ARG A 276 3.79 12.33 -12.13
CA ARG A 276 3.54 13.52 -11.28
C ARG A 276 4.46 13.60 -10.08
N TYR A 277 4.86 12.44 -9.54
CA TYR A 277 5.66 12.35 -8.32
C TYR A 277 7.05 11.70 -8.52
N GLY A 278 7.45 11.46 -9.77
CA GLY A 278 8.83 11.08 -10.08
C GLY A 278 9.30 9.74 -9.51
N LEU A 279 8.42 8.74 -9.38
CA LEU A 279 8.77 7.37 -8.95
C LEU A 279 10.04 6.87 -9.68
N LEU A 280 11.01 6.33 -8.95
CA LEU A 280 12.27 5.81 -9.49
C LEU A 280 12.04 4.67 -10.47
N GLN A 281 13.01 4.52 -11.39
CA GLN A 281 12.95 3.48 -12.43
C GLN A 281 12.82 2.07 -11.84
N THR A 282 13.54 1.79 -10.76
CA THR A 282 13.53 0.48 -10.10
C THR A 282 12.15 0.14 -9.53
N HIS A 283 11.51 1.07 -8.81
CA HIS A 283 10.18 0.84 -8.25
C HIS A 283 9.07 0.84 -9.32
N TRP A 284 9.25 1.61 -10.40
CA TRP A 284 8.40 1.54 -11.59
C TRP A 284 8.45 0.15 -12.22
N GLU A 285 9.64 -0.42 -12.42
CA GLU A 285 9.82 -1.77 -12.97
C GLU A 285 9.24 -2.85 -12.04
N GLN A 286 9.47 -2.74 -10.73
CA GLN A 286 8.86 -3.62 -9.74
C GLN A 286 7.32 -3.56 -9.78
N SER A 287 6.74 -2.35 -9.87
CA SER A 287 5.28 -2.17 -9.99
C SER A 287 4.74 -2.77 -11.27
N ARG A 288 5.45 -2.59 -12.38
CA ARG A 288 5.10 -3.12 -13.69
C ARG A 288 5.11 -4.64 -13.70
N HIS A 289 6.15 -5.26 -13.16
CA HIS A 289 6.24 -6.72 -13.05
C HIS A 289 5.11 -7.27 -12.17
N TRP A 290 4.94 -6.71 -10.97
CA TRP A 290 3.86 -7.07 -10.05
C TRP A 290 2.47 -6.98 -10.71
N TYR A 291 2.17 -5.89 -11.40
CA TYR A 291 0.89 -5.70 -12.10
C TYR A 291 0.68 -6.76 -13.19
N PHE A 292 1.71 -7.07 -13.97
CA PHE A 292 1.63 -8.09 -15.02
C PHE A 292 1.44 -9.49 -14.48
N GLU A 293 2.04 -9.83 -13.34
CA GLU A 293 1.77 -11.11 -12.69
C GLU A 293 0.30 -11.21 -12.26
N LYS A 294 -0.27 -10.14 -11.68
CA LYS A 294 -1.67 -10.10 -11.23
C LYS A 294 -2.66 -10.25 -12.38
N ILE A 295 -2.55 -9.43 -13.42
CA ILE A 295 -3.44 -9.53 -14.57
C ILE A 295 -3.17 -10.82 -15.36
N GLY A 296 -1.90 -11.20 -15.52
CA GLY A 296 -1.51 -12.43 -16.20
C GLY A 296 -2.17 -13.66 -15.58
N ALA A 297 -2.24 -13.75 -14.24
CA ALA A 297 -2.96 -14.84 -13.56
C ALA A 297 -4.45 -14.92 -13.97
N GLY A 298 -5.15 -13.79 -14.01
CA GLY A 298 -6.55 -13.71 -14.43
C GLY A 298 -6.75 -14.00 -15.92
N LEU A 299 -5.93 -13.40 -16.79
CA LEU A 299 -5.98 -13.62 -18.23
C LEU A 299 -5.67 -15.06 -18.62
N ILE A 300 -4.74 -15.71 -17.92
CA ILE A 300 -4.42 -17.12 -18.14
C ILE A 300 -5.62 -17.99 -17.75
N ALA A 301 -6.31 -17.69 -16.65
CA ALA A 301 -7.52 -18.42 -16.27
C ALA A 301 -8.62 -18.26 -17.32
N LEU A 302 -8.85 -17.04 -17.83
CA LEU A 302 -9.78 -16.77 -18.92
C LEU A 302 -9.38 -17.52 -20.21
N PHE A 303 -8.10 -17.50 -20.55
CA PHE A 303 -7.55 -18.20 -21.71
C PHE A 303 -7.72 -19.73 -21.57
N GLN A 304 -7.42 -20.31 -20.41
CA GLN A 304 -7.67 -21.72 -20.11
C GLN A 304 -9.14 -22.08 -20.30
N ARG A 305 -10.06 -21.30 -19.73
CA ARG A 305 -11.51 -21.50 -19.92
C ARG A 305 -11.92 -21.42 -21.39
N SER A 306 -11.30 -20.51 -22.15
CA SER A 306 -11.60 -20.28 -23.56
C SER A 306 -11.09 -21.40 -24.46
N MET A 307 -9.94 -22.01 -24.14
CA MET A 307 -9.26 -22.96 -25.03
C MET A 307 -9.43 -24.43 -24.62
N THR A 308 -9.78 -24.72 -23.37
CA THR A 308 -9.93 -26.11 -22.90
C THR A 308 -11.08 -26.82 -23.62
N GLY A 309 -10.76 -27.88 -24.37
CA GLY A 309 -11.74 -28.72 -25.05
C GLY A 309 -12.38 -28.11 -26.31
N GLN A 310 -12.01 -26.90 -26.71
CA GLN A 310 -12.56 -26.25 -27.89
C GLN A 310 -11.81 -26.65 -29.16
N THR A 311 -12.49 -26.56 -30.31
CA THR A 311 -11.91 -26.82 -31.61
C THR A 311 -11.54 -25.53 -32.33
N CYS A 312 -10.24 -25.33 -32.44
CA CYS A 312 -9.60 -24.23 -33.13
C CYS A 312 -8.52 -24.79 -34.06
N TRP A 313 -8.40 -24.19 -35.24
CA TRP A 313 -7.40 -24.57 -36.23
C TRP A 313 -6.62 -23.38 -36.72
N THR A 314 -5.31 -23.53 -36.82
CA THR A 314 -4.41 -22.56 -37.42
C THR A 314 -4.28 -22.84 -38.89
N VAL A 315 -4.69 -21.89 -39.73
CA VAL A 315 -4.57 -21.98 -41.18
C VAL A 315 -3.10 -21.84 -41.56
N VAL A 316 -2.55 -22.88 -42.16
CA VAL A 316 -1.14 -22.98 -42.60
C VAL A 316 -1.01 -22.59 -44.07
N GLU A 317 -1.98 -22.96 -44.91
CA GLU A 317 -1.92 -22.73 -46.35
C GLU A 317 -3.30 -22.42 -46.93
N GLU A 318 -3.34 -21.51 -47.91
CA GLU A 318 -4.51 -21.18 -48.73
C GLU A 318 -4.20 -21.48 -50.19
N LYS A 319 -4.82 -22.53 -50.73
CA LYS A 319 -4.61 -22.97 -52.12
C LYS A 319 -5.77 -22.56 -53.01
N GLN A 320 -5.49 -21.74 -54.02
CA GLN A 320 -6.48 -21.33 -55.01
C GLN A 320 -6.99 -22.54 -55.81
N ILE A 321 -8.31 -22.62 -55.95
CA ILE A 321 -9.01 -23.66 -56.69
C ILE A 321 -9.20 -23.19 -58.13
N LYS A 322 -8.73 -24.00 -59.09
CA LYS A 322 -8.79 -23.68 -60.52
C LYS A 322 -10.20 -23.73 -61.09
N ASP A 323 -11.02 -24.67 -60.62
CA ASP A 323 -12.38 -24.92 -61.11
C ASP A 323 -13.42 -24.84 -59.99
N PRO A 324 -13.84 -23.63 -59.55
CA PRO A 324 -14.74 -23.46 -58.41
C PRO A 324 -16.06 -24.24 -58.53
N LEU A 325 -16.65 -24.32 -59.72
CA LEU A 325 -17.92 -25.05 -59.94
C LEU A 325 -17.82 -26.55 -59.61
N SER A 326 -16.65 -27.15 -59.82
CA SER A 326 -16.37 -28.55 -59.46
C SER A 326 -16.01 -28.75 -58.00
N HIS A 327 -15.90 -27.66 -57.24
CA HIS A 327 -15.64 -27.64 -55.80
C HIS A 327 -16.68 -26.78 -55.09
N ALA A 328 -17.96 -26.98 -55.41
CA ALA A 328 -19.06 -26.36 -54.67
C ALA A 328 -19.07 -24.81 -54.66
N GLY A 329 -18.44 -24.18 -55.67
CA GLY A 329 -18.30 -22.72 -55.76
C GLY A 329 -17.13 -22.15 -54.97
N GLU A 330 -16.33 -22.98 -54.31
CA GLU A 330 -15.20 -22.55 -53.51
C GLU A 330 -14.04 -22.08 -54.39
N THR A 331 -13.45 -20.95 -54.02
CA THR A 331 -12.28 -20.38 -54.71
C THR A 331 -10.96 -20.74 -54.03
N VAL A 332 -11.02 -21.16 -52.76
CA VAL A 332 -9.83 -21.46 -51.93
C VAL A 332 -10.06 -22.74 -51.14
N ARG A 333 -9.02 -23.57 -51.05
CA ARG A 333 -8.93 -24.70 -50.13
C ARG A 333 -7.96 -24.35 -49.01
N TYR A 334 -8.39 -24.59 -47.77
CA TYR A 334 -7.62 -24.29 -46.56
C TYR A 334 -6.97 -25.55 -46.02
N SER A 335 -5.66 -25.50 -45.81
CA SER A 335 -4.93 -26.48 -45.01
C SER A 335 -4.72 -25.88 -43.62
N ALA A 336 -5.18 -26.58 -42.58
CA ALA A 336 -5.02 -26.12 -41.21
C ALA A 336 -4.56 -27.26 -40.30
N ILE A 337 -3.88 -26.90 -39.23
CA ILE A 337 -3.53 -27.81 -38.14
C ILE A 337 -4.34 -27.44 -36.91
N ARG A 338 -4.60 -28.40 -36.03
CA ARG A 338 -5.23 -28.11 -34.74
C ARG A 338 -4.28 -27.21 -33.94
N THR A 339 -4.78 -26.06 -33.51
CA THR A 339 -3.96 -25.05 -32.83
C THR A 339 -3.48 -25.58 -31.48
N ASP A 340 -2.18 -25.47 -31.22
CA ASP A 340 -1.55 -25.80 -29.95
C ASP A 340 -1.42 -24.54 -29.09
N PHE A 341 -2.18 -24.49 -28.00
CA PHE A 341 -2.17 -23.41 -27.05
C PHE A 341 -1.38 -23.81 -25.81
N LYS A 342 -0.23 -23.16 -25.56
CA LYS A 342 0.60 -23.43 -24.37
C LYS A 342 0.66 -22.21 -23.47
N ILE A 343 0.50 -22.43 -22.18
CA ILE A 343 0.70 -21.39 -21.17
C ILE A 343 2.15 -21.44 -20.74
N VAL A 344 2.85 -20.33 -20.90
CA VAL A 344 4.29 -20.22 -20.68
C VAL A 344 4.50 -19.06 -19.72
N ARG A 345 4.44 -19.32 -18.41
CA ARG A 345 4.65 -18.31 -17.36
C ARG A 345 6.15 -18.15 -17.11
N SER A 346 6.83 -17.48 -18.03
CA SER A 346 8.26 -17.23 -17.88
C SER A 346 8.63 -15.85 -18.39
N ASP A 347 9.55 -15.22 -17.68
CA ASP A 347 10.30 -14.08 -18.20
C ASP A 347 11.24 -14.57 -19.30
N ASP A 348 11.24 -13.89 -20.44
CA ASP A 348 12.31 -14.07 -21.41
C ASP A 348 13.62 -13.40 -20.93
N GLN A 349 14.73 -13.72 -21.56
CA GLN A 349 16.05 -13.15 -21.23
C GLN A 349 16.11 -11.61 -21.47
N GLU A 350 15.10 -11.03 -22.12
CA GLU A 350 14.96 -9.61 -22.43
C GLU A 350 14.00 -8.89 -21.46
N GLY A 351 13.46 -9.58 -20.44
CA GLY A 351 12.56 -9.01 -19.43
C GLY A 351 11.10 -8.87 -19.87
N SER A 352 10.70 -9.50 -20.99
CA SER A 352 9.31 -9.58 -21.42
C SER A 352 8.63 -10.82 -20.83
N TYR A 353 7.61 -10.59 -20.02
CA TYR A 353 6.73 -11.63 -19.50
C TYR A 353 5.92 -12.26 -20.64
N THR A 354 6.07 -13.57 -20.85
CA THR A 354 5.25 -14.32 -21.82
C THR A 354 3.96 -14.79 -21.14
N LEU A 355 2.81 -14.64 -21.81
CA LEU A 355 1.51 -15.07 -21.29
C LEU A 355 1.13 -16.45 -21.84
N CYS A 356 1.22 -16.62 -23.15
CA CYS A 356 0.95 -17.88 -23.84
C CYS A 356 1.66 -17.97 -25.19
N SER A 357 1.78 -19.19 -25.70
CA SER A 357 2.22 -19.53 -27.05
C SER A 357 1.04 -20.11 -27.82
N ILE A 358 0.87 -19.65 -29.04
CA ILE A 358 -0.13 -20.10 -30.01
C ILE A 358 0.65 -20.59 -31.23
N ASP A 359 0.87 -21.90 -31.30
CA ASP A 359 1.84 -22.52 -32.23
C ASP A 359 3.20 -21.79 -32.18
N GLU A 360 3.58 -21.08 -33.24
CA GLU A 360 4.85 -20.34 -33.37
C GLU A 360 4.78 -18.87 -32.88
N LEU A 361 3.60 -18.41 -32.44
CA LEU A 361 3.35 -17.03 -32.02
C LEU A 361 3.25 -16.94 -30.50
N ASN A 362 4.16 -16.19 -29.87
CA ASN A 362 4.09 -15.89 -28.45
C ASN A 362 3.34 -14.59 -28.20
N VAL A 363 2.39 -14.63 -27.27
CA VAL A 363 1.71 -13.46 -26.72
C VAL A 363 2.50 -13.01 -25.50
N THR A 364 3.08 -11.82 -25.55
CA THR A 364 3.98 -11.28 -24.52
C THR A 364 3.47 -9.95 -23.98
N SER A 365 4.05 -9.49 -22.88
CA SER A 365 3.78 -8.16 -22.32
C SER A 365 4.17 -7.00 -23.23
N SER A 366 5.02 -7.22 -24.25
CA SER A 366 5.50 -6.17 -25.17
C SER A 366 4.84 -6.22 -26.56
N GLY A 367 4.10 -7.28 -26.88
CA GLY A 367 3.52 -7.49 -28.20
C GLY A 367 3.37 -8.97 -28.55
N LEU A 368 3.20 -9.24 -29.85
CA LEU A 368 3.23 -10.60 -30.39
C LEU A 368 4.64 -10.90 -30.93
N LYS A 369 5.25 -11.99 -30.49
CA LYS A 369 6.60 -12.41 -30.92
C LYS A 369 6.47 -13.66 -31.80
N LYS A 370 6.89 -13.56 -33.07
CA LYS A 370 6.93 -14.68 -34.01
C LYS A 370 8.36 -14.88 -34.47
N ALA A 371 8.94 -16.04 -34.19
CA ALA A 371 10.38 -16.28 -34.33
C ALA A 371 11.20 -15.17 -33.64
N ALA A 372 12.17 -14.55 -34.32
CA ALA A 372 13.02 -13.49 -33.78
C ALA A 372 12.42 -12.07 -33.89
N LYS A 373 11.18 -11.92 -34.37
CA LYS A 373 10.55 -10.61 -34.58
C LYS A 373 9.48 -10.34 -33.53
N THR A 374 9.51 -9.13 -32.96
CA THR A 374 8.49 -8.63 -32.04
C THR A 374 7.62 -7.61 -32.75
N PHE A 375 6.30 -7.79 -32.67
CA PHE A 375 5.29 -6.92 -33.24
C PHE A 375 4.54 -6.21 -32.10
N PRO A 376 4.77 -4.91 -31.87
CA PRO A 376 4.05 -4.15 -30.84
C PRO A 376 2.53 -4.15 -31.08
N TYR A 377 1.73 -4.15 -30.01
CA TYR A 377 0.27 -4.17 -30.10
C TYR A 377 -0.32 -3.00 -30.91
N GLU A 378 0.30 -1.82 -30.88
CA GLU A 378 -0.11 -0.67 -31.71
C GLU A 378 -0.01 -0.93 -33.22
N ASN A 379 0.80 -1.91 -33.61
CA ASN A 379 1.00 -2.34 -34.99
C ASN A 379 0.23 -3.61 -35.33
N ILE A 380 -0.64 -4.11 -34.45
CA ILE A 380 -1.42 -5.32 -34.68
C ILE A 380 -2.87 -4.94 -35.00
N ASN A 381 -3.45 -5.61 -35.99
CA ASN A 381 -4.86 -5.50 -36.33
C ASN A 381 -5.48 -6.90 -36.34
N CYS A 382 -6.67 -7.03 -35.75
CA CYS A 382 -7.40 -8.29 -35.66
C CYS A 382 -8.71 -8.16 -36.42
N ASN A 383 -8.85 -8.92 -37.51
CA ASN A 383 -10.09 -9.01 -38.26
C ASN A 383 -10.89 -10.22 -37.81
N PHE A 384 -12.18 -10.02 -37.53
CA PHE A 384 -13.13 -11.06 -37.15
C PHE A 384 -14.23 -11.18 -38.20
N ASN A 385 -14.39 -12.37 -38.78
CA ASN A 385 -15.38 -12.61 -39.83
C ASN A 385 -16.09 -13.95 -39.63
N GLU A 386 -17.37 -14.01 -39.99
CA GLU A 386 -18.07 -15.28 -40.20
C GLU A 386 -17.76 -15.79 -41.61
N LEU A 387 -17.34 -17.05 -41.73
CA LEU A 387 -17.01 -17.69 -43.00
C LEU A 387 -17.83 -18.97 -43.17
N LYS A 388 -18.67 -19.00 -44.21
CA LYS A 388 -19.41 -20.18 -44.63
C LYS A 388 -18.64 -20.88 -45.74
N ILE A 389 -18.18 -22.10 -45.48
CA ILE A 389 -17.40 -22.90 -46.43
C ILE A 389 -17.88 -24.36 -46.46
N SER A 390 -17.73 -25.00 -47.60
CA SER A 390 -18.07 -26.39 -47.83
C SER A 390 -16.96 -27.34 -47.37
N LYS A 391 -17.32 -28.62 -47.19
CA LYS A 391 -16.35 -29.70 -46.90
C LYS A 391 -15.22 -29.83 -47.92
N GLU A 392 -15.41 -29.32 -49.14
CA GLU A 392 -14.39 -29.30 -50.20
C GLU A 392 -13.28 -28.25 -49.94
N ALA A 393 -13.62 -27.16 -49.24
CA ALA A 393 -12.69 -26.11 -48.86
C ALA A 393 -12.02 -26.38 -47.51
N PHE A 394 -12.72 -27.01 -46.56
CA PHE A 394 -12.18 -27.36 -45.24
C PHE A 394 -12.88 -28.58 -44.62
N LEU A 395 -12.10 -29.62 -44.28
CA LEU A 395 -12.60 -30.97 -43.99
C LEU A 395 -13.05 -31.22 -42.54
N ASP A 396 -12.69 -30.36 -41.58
CA ASP A 396 -12.81 -30.67 -40.15
C ASP A 396 -14.10 -30.14 -39.51
N SER A 397 -15.23 -30.74 -39.92
CA SER A 397 -16.56 -30.16 -39.77
C SER A 397 -17.39 -30.62 -38.57
N LYS A 398 -16.86 -31.45 -37.67
CA LYS A 398 -17.70 -32.15 -36.68
C LYS A 398 -18.29 -31.25 -35.61
N ASP A 399 -17.57 -30.19 -35.24
CA ASP A 399 -17.96 -29.28 -34.17
C ASP A 399 -18.51 -27.94 -34.68
N ALA A 400 -18.34 -27.67 -35.99
CA ALA A 400 -18.76 -26.43 -36.63
C ALA A 400 -20.27 -26.42 -36.92
N ARG A 401 -20.89 -25.24 -36.88
CA ARG A 401 -22.34 -25.10 -37.11
C ARG A 401 -22.68 -25.46 -38.55
N PHE A 402 -23.56 -26.45 -38.74
CA PHE A 402 -24.06 -26.82 -40.06
C PHE A 402 -24.86 -25.68 -40.72
N ALA A 403 -24.53 -25.34 -41.96
CA ALA A 403 -25.03 -24.17 -42.68
C ALA A 403 -25.87 -24.53 -43.92
N GLY A 404 -26.23 -25.81 -44.08
CA GLY A 404 -26.97 -26.34 -45.23
C GLY A 404 -26.08 -27.01 -46.27
N TYR A 405 -26.63 -27.21 -47.46
CA TYR A 405 -25.95 -27.87 -48.58
C TYR A 405 -25.73 -26.91 -49.75
N ILE A 406 -24.68 -27.15 -50.53
CA ILE A 406 -24.42 -26.51 -51.82
C ILE A 406 -24.17 -27.57 -52.89
N TRP A 407 -24.46 -27.23 -54.15
CA TRP A 407 -24.29 -28.15 -55.26
C TRP A 407 -22.87 -28.08 -55.82
N LYS A 408 -22.25 -29.25 -55.96
CA LYS A 408 -20.99 -29.46 -56.66
C LYS A 408 -21.27 -30.08 -58.02
N PHE A 409 -20.75 -29.47 -59.08
CA PHE A 409 -20.91 -29.95 -60.45
C PHE A 409 -19.80 -30.95 -60.78
N LEU A 410 -20.16 -32.22 -60.93
CA LEU A 410 -19.22 -33.22 -61.43
C LEU A 410 -19.06 -33.00 -62.95
N LEU A 411 -17.86 -32.60 -63.39
CA LEU A 411 -17.59 -32.38 -64.82
C LEU A 411 -17.89 -33.65 -65.63
N PRO A 412 -18.41 -33.50 -66.87
CA PRO A 412 -18.96 -34.61 -67.64
C PRO A 412 -17.89 -35.61 -68.06
N GLY A 413 -17.97 -36.83 -67.52
CA GLY A 413 -17.48 -38.02 -68.21
C GLY A 413 -18.40 -38.28 -69.41
N GLY A 414 -17.87 -38.04 -70.62
CA GLY A 414 -18.57 -37.94 -71.90
C GLY A 414 -19.82 -38.78 -72.12
N GLY A 415 -20.89 -38.11 -72.54
CA GLY A 415 -22.08 -38.70 -73.14
C GLY A 415 -23.31 -37.79 -73.04
N GLN A 416 -23.98 -37.54 -74.18
CA GLN A 416 -25.10 -36.59 -74.35
C GLN A 416 -26.37 -36.89 -73.52
N ASP A 417 -26.42 -38.02 -72.78
CA ASP A 417 -27.57 -38.40 -71.93
C ASP A 417 -27.27 -38.42 -70.41
N ARG A 418 -26.12 -37.88 -69.96
CA ARG A 418 -25.76 -37.82 -68.51
C ARG A 418 -25.61 -36.42 -67.93
N GLU A 419 -25.87 -35.37 -68.69
CA GLU A 419 -25.64 -33.98 -68.29
C GLU A 419 -26.65 -33.43 -67.25
N ALA A 420 -27.70 -34.18 -66.89
CA ALA A 420 -28.76 -33.71 -66.00
C ALA A 420 -28.81 -34.38 -64.60
N LYS A 421 -27.87 -35.27 -64.22
CA LYS A 421 -28.01 -36.09 -62.99
C LYS A 421 -26.80 -36.22 -62.06
N ASN A 422 -25.70 -35.52 -62.29
CA ASN A 422 -24.47 -35.73 -61.50
C ASN A 422 -24.07 -34.50 -60.68
N ASN A 423 -25.03 -33.87 -59.99
CA ASN A 423 -24.71 -32.86 -58.97
C ASN A 423 -24.64 -33.55 -57.60
N GLU A 424 -23.51 -33.39 -56.93
CA GLU A 424 -23.31 -33.88 -55.57
C GLU A 424 -23.71 -32.77 -54.59
N ARG A 425 -24.47 -33.11 -53.55
CA ARG A 425 -24.72 -32.17 -52.44
C ARG A 425 -23.53 -32.22 -51.50
N VAL A 426 -22.86 -31.09 -51.33
CA VAL A 426 -21.76 -30.93 -50.39
C VAL A 426 -22.27 -30.14 -49.19
N GLU A 427 -21.95 -30.61 -48.00
CA GLU A 427 -22.29 -29.93 -46.75
C GLU A 427 -21.45 -28.66 -46.56
N CYS A 428 -22.09 -27.59 -46.10
CA CYS A 428 -21.47 -26.34 -45.70
C CYS A 428 -21.51 -26.16 -44.18
N PHE A 429 -20.47 -25.54 -43.65
CA PHE A 429 -20.32 -25.25 -42.23
C PHE A 429 -19.93 -23.79 -42.05
N VAL A 430 -20.32 -23.21 -40.91
CA VAL A 430 -19.92 -21.88 -40.50
C VAL A 430 -18.72 -21.99 -39.56
N TYR A 431 -17.69 -21.22 -39.87
CA TYR A 431 -16.53 -20.99 -39.02
C TYR A 431 -16.40 -19.52 -38.71
N TYR A 432 -15.87 -19.23 -37.53
CA TYR A 432 -15.56 -17.88 -37.09
C TYR A 432 -14.06 -17.67 -37.22
N VAL A 433 -13.67 -16.73 -38.08
CA VAL A 433 -12.29 -16.56 -38.53
C VAL A 433 -11.70 -15.33 -37.90
N ILE A 434 -10.57 -15.51 -37.21
CA ILE A 434 -9.75 -14.43 -36.67
C ILE A 434 -8.46 -14.36 -37.47
N THR A 435 -8.20 -13.21 -38.08
CA THR A 435 -6.96 -12.94 -38.81
C THR A 435 -6.18 -11.85 -38.11
N ILE A 436 -4.99 -12.17 -37.62
CA ILE A 436 -4.06 -11.26 -36.97
C ILE A 436 -3.07 -10.76 -38.01
N LEU A 437 -3.03 -9.44 -38.20
CA LEU A 437 -2.21 -8.75 -39.20
C LEU A 437 -1.26 -7.77 -38.50
N SER A 438 -0.09 -7.55 -39.08
CA SER A 438 0.78 -6.44 -38.67
C SER A 438 0.68 -5.28 -39.68
N LYS A 439 0.56 -4.04 -39.18
CA LYS A 439 0.60 -2.82 -40.00
C LYS A 439 1.91 -2.79 -40.79
N GLY A 440 1.80 -2.71 -42.12
CA GLY A 440 2.96 -2.69 -43.03
C GLY A 440 3.43 -4.06 -43.53
N PHE A 441 2.83 -5.17 -43.06
CA PHE A 441 3.07 -6.51 -43.62
C PHE A 441 1.86 -6.99 -44.43
N GLY A 442 2.11 -7.47 -45.65
CA GLY A 442 1.07 -8.00 -46.54
C GLY A 442 0.58 -9.41 -46.19
N THR A 443 1.26 -10.10 -45.28
CA THR A 443 0.93 -11.48 -44.85
C THR A 443 0.42 -11.51 -43.42
N PRO A 444 -0.64 -12.29 -43.10
CA PRO A 444 -1.12 -12.44 -41.74
C PRO A 444 -0.07 -13.10 -40.84
N LEU A 445 0.04 -12.60 -39.60
CA LEU A 445 0.87 -13.22 -38.57
C LEU A 445 0.29 -14.58 -38.15
N LEU A 446 -1.04 -14.64 -38.05
CA LEU A 446 -1.79 -15.83 -37.67
C LEU A 446 -3.21 -15.74 -38.23
N LYS A 447 -3.77 -16.87 -38.68
CA LYS A 447 -5.17 -16.99 -39.08
C LYS A 447 -5.77 -18.22 -38.41
N LEU A 448 -6.80 -18.02 -37.61
CA LEU A 448 -7.44 -19.03 -36.78
C LEU A 448 -8.89 -19.23 -37.21
N PHE A 449 -9.30 -20.50 -37.32
CA PHE A 449 -10.70 -20.90 -37.52
C PHE A 449 -11.25 -21.45 -36.21
N PHE A 450 -12.39 -20.94 -35.77
CA PHE A 450 -13.11 -21.40 -34.60
C PHE A 450 -14.45 -22.01 -35.01
N ALA A 451 -14.83 -23.13 -34.40
CA ALA A 451 -16.12 -23.77 -34.63
C ALA A 451 -17.30 -22.98 -34.03
N LYS A 452 -17.06 -22.23 -32.94
CA LYS A 452 -18.06 -21.48 -32.17
C LYS A 452 -17.72 -20.00 -32.07
N GLU A 453 -18.74 -19.16 -32.16
CA GLU A 453 -18.60 -17.70 -32.08
C GLU A 453 -18.08 -17.24 -30.71
N GLU A 454 -18.62 -17.84 -29.66
CA GLU A 454 -18.31 -17.52 -28.26
C GLU A 454 -16.82 -17.71 -27.99
N THR A 455 -16.24 -18.82 -28.45
CA THR A 455 -14.81 -19.10 -28.30
C THR A 455 -13.93 -18.09 -29.04
N ALA A 456 -14.34 -17.71 -30.26
CA ALA A 456 -13.63 -16.70 -31.03
C ALA A 456 -13.69 -15.32 -30.36
N LYS A 457 -14.86 -14.93 -29.83
CA LYS A 457 -15.04 -13.67 -29.09
C LYS A 457 -14.20 -13.65 -27.81
N LEU A 458 -14.20 -14.73 -27.02
CA LEU A 458 -13.35 -14.84 -25.83
C LEU A 458 -11.86 -14.73 -26.15
N PHE A 459 -11.41 -15.30 -27.28
CA PHE A 459 -10.03 -15.13 -27.73
C PHE A 459 -9.71 -13.68 -28.13
N LEU A 460 -10.65 -12.97 -28.77
CA LEU A 460 -10.49 -11.54 -29.08
C LEU A 460 -10.44 -10.69 -27.82
N GLU A 461 -11.27 -10.99 -26.82
CA GLU A 461 -11.22 -10.34 -25.51
C GLU A 461 -9.86 -10.56 -24.86
N PHE A 462 -9.36 -11.80 -24.83
CA PHE A 462 -8.01 -12.11 -24.35
C PHE A 462 -6.92 -11.28 -25.06
N LEU A 463 -6.95 -11.17 -26.40
CA LEU A 463 -5.97 -10.37 -27.13
C LEU A 463 -6.11 -8.87 -26.89
N LYS A 464 -7.33 -8.35 -26.69
CA LYS A 464 -7.57 -6.96 -26.33
C LYS A 464 -6.98 -6.65 -24.95
N GLU A 465 -7.22 -7.52 -23.98
CA GLU A 465 -6.66 -7.37 -22.64
C GLU A 465 -5.13 -7.47 -22.63
N ALA A 466 -4.57 -8.42 -23.39
CA ALA A 466 -3.12 -8.52 -23.58
C ALA A 466 -2.53 -7.26 -24.25
N ALA A 467 -3.28 -6.61 -25.15
CA ALA A 467 -2.88 -5.34 -25.74
C ALA A 467 -2.91 -4.18 -24.75
N ILE A 468 -3.87 -4.16 -23.81
CA ILE A 468 -3.91 -3.20 -22.70
C ILE A 468 -2.68 -3.38 -21.80
N LEU A 469 -2.26 -4.62 -21.53
CA LEU A 469 -1.00 -4.88 -20.81
C LEU A 469 0.21 -4.26 -21.52
N GLY A 470 0.28 -4.38 -22.84
CA GLY A 470 1.35 -3.76 -23.63
C GLY A 470 1.27 -2.24 -23.77
N SER A 471 0.23 -1.59 -23.25
CA SER A 471 0.10 -0.13 -23.23
C SER A 471 0.93 0.55 -22.14
N TRP A 472 1.56 -0.22 -21.24
CA TRP A 472 2.59 0.27 -20.31
C TRP A 472 3.82 0.75 -21.10
N LYS A 473 3.73 1.95 -21.65
CA LYS A 473 4.86 2.67 -22.23
C LYS A 473 5.82 3.07 -21.12
N GLU A 474 7.06 3.37 -21.48
CA GLU A 474 7.95 4.05 -20.57
C GLU A 474 7.36 5.43 -20.26
N TYR A 475 6.86 5.61 -19.04
CA TYR A 475 6.32 6.89 -18.62
C TYR A 475 7.46 7.79 -18.14
N PRO A 476 7.48 9.06 -18.58
CA PRO A 476 8.56 9.97 -18.26
C PRO A 476 8.54 10.30 -16.76
N GLN A 477 9.73 10.40 -16.16
CA GLN A 477 9.90 10.78 -14.76
C GLN A 477 9.85 12.31 -14.63
N ASN A 478 8.66 12.88 -14.81
CA ASN A 478 8.48 14.35 -14.89
C ASN A 478 8.22 15.02 -13.53
N GLY A 479 8.01 14.23 -12.48
CA GLY A 479 7.68 14.69 -11.13
C GLY A 479 8.85 14.68 -10.17
N LEU A 480 8.67 15.32 -9.01
CA LEU A 480 9.55 15.16 -7.86
C LEU A 480 8.90 14.23 -6.83
N PRO A 481 9.68 13.39 -6.12
CA PRO A 481 9.17 12.57 -5.04
C PRO A 481 8.31 13.37 -4.06
N ALA A 482 7.17 12.81 -3.69
CA ALA A 482 6.24 13.40 -2.74
C ALA A 482 6.96 13.60 -1.41
N SER A 483 7.09 14.86 -0.98
CA SER A 483 7.78 15.18 0.27
C SER A 483 7.08 14.52 1.46
N LEU A 484 7.89 14.00 2.40
CA LEU A 484 7.46 13.64 3.74
C LEU A 484 7.11 14.93 4.50
N LYS A 485 5.92 15.52 4.24
CA LYS A 485 5.42 16.58 5.13
C LYS A 485 5.14 15.93 6.47
N ALA A 486 5.91 16.29 7.50
CA ALA A 486 5.66 15.86 8.85
C ALA A 486 4.21 16.18 9.23
N LYS A 487 3.38 15.16 9.44
CA LYS A 487 2.23 15.32 10.34
C LYS A 487 2.84 15.57 11.72
N GLN A 488 2.99 16.84 12.11
CA GLN A 488 3.04 17.18 13.53
C GLN A 488 1.69 16.76 14.10
N ARG A 489 1.62 15.54 14.66
CA ARG A 489 0.51 15.10 15.49
C ARG A 489 0.58 15.89 16.80
N THR A 490 -0.04 17.07 16.83
CA THR A 490 -0.67 17.53 18.07
C THR A 490 -1.88 16.64 18.32
N HIS A 491 -1.80 15.89 19.40
CA HIS A 491 -2.92 15.20 20.01
C HIS A 491 -3.94 16.26 20.45
N GLU A 492 -5.16 16.27 19.90
CA GLU A 492 -6.41 16.60 20.60
C GLU A 492 -7.63 16.51 19.67
N SER A 493 -8.58 15.67 20.08
CA SER A 493 -10.04 15.67 19.87
C SER A 493 -10.65 15.67 18.45
N ASP A 494 -11.33 14.54 18.20
CA ASP A 494 -12.74 14.42 17.80
C ASP A 494 -13.22 14.69 16.37
N GLU A 495 -13.62 13.56 15.77
CA GLU A 495 -14.95 13.30 15.21
C GLU A 495 -15.46 14.07 13.99
N ARG A 496 -15.62 13.28 12.90
CA ARG A 496 -16.70 13.30 11.90
C ARG A 496 -16.83 14.54 11.01
N ASN A 497 -16.58 14.34 9.71
CA ASN A 497 -17.69 14.21 8.75
C ASN A 497 -17.19 13.83 7.34
N ILE A 498 -17.83 12.79 6.80
CA ILE A 498 -17.76 12.32 5.41
C ILE A 498 -18.68 13.22 4.58
N GLY A 499 -18.25 13.67 3.40
CA GLY A 499 -19.13 14.40 2.49
C GLY A 499 -18.48 14.95 1.20
N SER A 500 -18.36 14.08 0.21
CA SER A 500 -18.41 14.31 -1.26
C SER A 500 -17.53 15.38 -1.92
N GLN A 501 -16.59 14.93 -2.76
CA GLN A 501 -16.19 15.61 -3.98
C GLN A 501 -16.21 14.63 -5.16
N ASN A 502 -17.02 14.96 -6.17
CA ASN A 502 -16.82 14.52 -7.56
C ASN A 502 -15.85 15.51 -8.22
N PRO A 503 -14.99 15.02 -9.13
CA PRO A 503 -15.03 15.60 -10.47
C PRO A 503 -14.93 14.52 -11.55
N ASP A 504 -15.85 14.59 -12.51
CA ASP A 504 -15.66 14.05 -13.86
C ASP A 504 -14.31 14.51 -14.44
N VAL A 505 -13.54 13.60 -15.04
CA VAL A 505 -12.95 13.75 -16.38
C VAL A 505 -12.41 12.39 -16.89
N SER A 506 -12.79 12.07 -18.14
CA SER A 506 -12.08 11.26 -19.15
C SER A 506 -12.62 9.87 -19.47
N VAL A 507 -13.32 9.83 -20.61
CA VAL A 507 -13.74 8.66 -21.39
C VAL A 507 -12.54 7.85 -21.89
N VAL A 508 -12.39 6.60 -21.41
CA VAL A 508 -11.66 5.48 -22.02
C VAL A 508 -12.49 4.21 -21.73
N PRO A 509 -12.60 3.21 -22.65
CA PRO A 509 -13.56 2.11 -22.49
C PRO A 509 -13.23 1.24 -21.28
N ALA A 510 -14.27 0.97 -20.48
CA ALA A 510 -14.25 0.32 -19.19
C ALA A 510 -13.62 -1.09 -19.15
N ILE A 511 -12.79 -1.32 -18.13
CA ILE A 511 -12.53 -2.64 -17.51
C ILE A 511 -13.62 -2.87 -16.43
N GLU A 512 -14.89 -2.86 -16.82
CA GLU A 512 -16.01 -3.05 -15.88
C GLU A 512 -16.31 -4.53 -15.58
N ARG A 513 -15.52 -5.50 -16.09
CA ARG A 513 -15.86 -6.93 -16.01
C ARG A 513 -14.98 -7.81 -15.11
N PHE A 514 -13.98 -7.27 -14.43
CA PHE A 514 -13.13 -8.08 -13.56
C PHE A 514 -13.66 -8.39 -12.15
N PRO A 515 -14.53 -7.57 -11.50
CA PRO A 515 -15.05 -7.92 -10.18
C PRO A 515 -16.06 -9.09 -10.19
N GLU A 516 -16.84 -9.26 -11.27
CA GLU A 516 -17.87 -10.31 -11.34
C GLU A 516 -17.29 -11.71 -11.63
N ILE A 517 -16.08 -11.80 -12.18
CA ILE A 517 -15.47 -13.09 -12.55
C ILE A 517 -14.66 -13.71 -11.41
N LEU A 518 -14.29 -12.95 -10.38
CA LEU A 518 -13.58 -13.47 -9.19
C LEU A 518 -14.51 -14.04 -8.11
N ALA A 519 -15.81 -13.76 -8.16
CA ALA A 519 -16.78 -14.23 -7.16
C ALA A 519 -17.29 -15.67 -7.39
N THR A 520 -16.73 -16.43 -8.34
CA THR A 520 -17.12 -17.83 -8.63
C THR A 520 -16.01 -18.83 -8.30
N ILE A 521 -15.41 -18.67 -7.12
CA ILE A 521 -14.72 -19.77 -6.43
C ILE A 521 -15.24 -19.80 -5.00
N ASP A 522 -16.43 -20.40 -4.86
CA ASP A 522 -16.73 -21.42 -3.85
C ASP A 522 -18.02 -22.15 -4.29
N GLU A 523 -18.05 -23.46 -4.12
CA GLU A 523 -19.20 -24.31 -4.49
C GLU A 523 -20.50 -23.83 -3.81
N PRO A 524 -21.67 -23.79 -4.49
CA PRO A 524 -22.88 -23.37 -3.83
C PRO A 524 -23.47 -24.51 -2.99
N GLU A 525 -23.41 -24.39 -1.67
CA GLU A 525 -24.50 -24.87 -0.82
C GLU A 525 -25.73 -24.00 -1.09
N ALA A 526 -26.86 -24.66 -1.33
CA ALA A 526 -28.11 -24.03 -1.73
C ALA A 526 -28.67 -23.09 -0.65
N VAL A 527 -28.93 -21.82 -0.99
CA VAL A 527 -29.78 -20.93 -0.20
C VAL A 527 -30.62 -20.01 -1.10
N GLU A 528 -31.85 -19.79 -0.65
CA GLU A 528 -33.08 -19.34 -1.31
C GLU A 528 -33.08 -17.97 -2.03
N GLU A 529 -33.87 -17.91 -3.10
CA GLU A 529 -34.17 -16.72 -3.92
C GLU A 529 -34.83 -15.59 -3.09
N LYS A 530 -34.22 -14.39 -3.08
CA LYS A 530 -34.93 -13.13 -2.80
C LYS A 530 -35.29 -12.44 -4.12
N LYS A 531 -36.56 -12.05 -4.25
CA LYS A 531 -37.10 -11.36 -5.44
C LYS A 531 -36.33 -10.08 -5.77
N PRO A 532 -36.07 -9.80 -7.07
CA PRO A 532 -35.47 -8.55 -7.50
C PRO A 532 -36.46 -7.38 -7.37
N PHE A 533 -35.91 -6.22 -7.03
CA PHE A 533 -36.61 -4.94 -6.99
C PHE A 533 -37.01 -4.49 -8.40
N THR A 534 -38.29 -4.22 -8.63
CA THR A 534 -38.81 -3.67 -9.89
C THR A 534 -39.17 -2.19 -9.71
N LEU A 535 -38.52 -1.30 -10.46
CA LEU A 535 -38.94 0.10 -10.59
C LEU A 535 -40.31 0.19 -11.29
N ALA A 536 -41.16 1.11 -10.84
CA ALA A 536 -42.48 1.34 -11.43
C ALA A 536 -42.35 1.78 -12.90
N GLY A 537 -43.11 1.14 -13.80
CA GLY A 537 -43.01 1.34 -15.26
C GLY A 537 -43.21 2.79 -15.71
N GLU A 538 -44.02 3.57 -14.98
CA GLU A 538 -44.22 4.99 -15.24
C GLU A 538 -42.93 5.82 -15.11
N LEU A 539 -42.01 5.42 -14.22
CA LEU A 539 -40.74 6.11 -14.04
C LEU A 539 -39.78 5.81 -15.20
N VAL A 540 -39.80 4.57 -15.72
CA VAL A 540 -38.98 4.13 -16.85
C VAL A 540 -39.43 4.82 -18.14
N GLU A 541 -40.75 4.96 -18.35
CA GLU A 541 -41.27 5.73 -19.49
C GLU A 541 -40.91 7.22 -19.39
N LYS A 542 -40.92 7.81 -18.20
CA LYS A 542 -40.54 9.21 -18.00
C LYS A 542 -39.06 9.46 -18.25
N ILE A 543 -38.19 8.53 -17.83
CA ILE A 543 -36.75 8.57 -18.11
C ILE A 543 -36.48 8.43 -19.62
N ASN A 544 -37.17 7.49 -20.28
CA ASN A 544 -37.02 7.29 -21.72
C ASN A 544 -37.55 8.48 -22.55
N SER A 545 -38.64 9.10 -22.11
CA SER A 545 -39.19 10.32 -22.71
C SER A 545 -38.21 11.50 -22.60
N LEU A 546 -37.63 11.72 -21.42
CA LEU A 546 -36.63 12.76 -21.19
C LEU A 546 -35.33 12.52 -21.98
N HIS A 547 -34.92 11.26 -22.10
CA HIS A 547 -33.75 10.87 -22.90
C HIS A 547 -33.97 11.15 -24.39
N TYR A 548 -35.17 10.87 -24.89
CA TYR A 548 -35.55 11.14 -26.28
C TYR A 548 -35.64 12.64 -26.59
N GLU A 549 -36.19 13.46 -25.68
CA GLU A 549 -36.22 14.92 -25.82
C GLU A 549 -34.81 15.53 -25.81
N LEU A 550 -33.89 15.00 -24.99
CA LEU A 550 -32.50 15.42 -24.96
C LEU A 550 -31.76 15.08 -26.26
N GLU A 551 -31.93 13.85 -26.76
CA GLU A 551 -31.36 13.43 -28.05
C GLU A 551 -31.88 14.28 -29.22
N TRP A 552 -33.16 14.67 -29.19
CA TRP A 552 -33.76 15.49 -30.25
C TRP A 552 -33.30 16.95 -30.19
N SER A 553 -33.13 17.50 -28.98
CA SER A 553 -32.60 18.86 -28.76
C SER A 553 -31.15 18.98 -29.24
N VAL A 554 -30.30 17.99 -28.91
CA VAL A 554 -28.89 17.94 -29.34
C VAL A 554 -28.75 17.76 -30.85
N LYS A 555 -29.66 17.01 -31.50
CA LYS A 555 -29.64 16.79 -32.96
C LYS A 555 -30.15 17.98 -33.80
N SER A 556 -30.91 18.92 -33.22
CA SER A 556 -31.57 20.00 -33.98
C SER A 556 -30.82 21.33 -34.05
N ASN A 557 -29.67 21.45 -33.38
CA ASN A 557 -28.74 22.59 -33.43
C ASN A 557 -29.42 23.98 -33.32
N ARG A 558 -30.48 24.10 -32.50
CA ARG A 558 -31.05 25.38 -32.10
C ARG A 558 -30.47 25.76 -30.74
N GLU A 559 -29.81 26.91 -30.68
CA GLU A 559 -29.46 27.57 -29.41
C GLU A 559 -30.73 27.65 -28.56
N THR A 560 -30.78 26.84 -27.52
CA THR A 560 -31.84 26.91 -26.52
C THR A 560 -31.19 27.46 -25.26
N VAL A 561 -31.46 28.73 -24.97
CA VAL A 561 -31.14 29.34 -23.68
C VAL A 561 -32.04 28.67 -22.64
N LEU A 562 -31.46 27.89 -21.74
CA LEU A 562 -32.16 27.36 -20.58
C LEU A 562 -32.35 28.49 -19.55
N HIS A 563 -33.55 29.07 -19.52
CA HIS A 563 -34.01 29.84 -18.38
C HIS A 563 -34.36 28.88 -17.25
N TYR A 564 -33.47 28.77 -16.26
CA TYR A 564 -33.80 28.11 -15.00
C TYR A 564 -34.80 28.98 -14.24
N TYR A 565 -36.08 28.61 -14.31
CA TYR A 565 -37.06 28.98 -13.29
C TYR A 565 -37.04 27.88 -12.23
N PHE A 566 -36.48 28.19 -11.06
CA PHE A 566 -36.71 27.37 -9.88
C PHE A 566 -38.21 27.43 -9.54
N PRO A 567 -38.82 26.32 -9.08
CA PRO A 567 -40.17 26.38 -8.53
C PRO A 567 -40.13 27.33 -7.34
N GLU A 568 -40.93 28.38 -7.38
CA GLU A 568 -41.24 29.17 -6.19
C GLU A 568 -41.72 28.21 -5.11
N MET A 569 -40.94 28.07 -4.04
CA MET A 569 -41.47 27.48 -2.81
C MET A 569 -42.53 28.44 -2.30
N THR A 570 -43.76 27.94 -2.20
CA THR A 570 -44.86 28.63 -1.54
C THR A 570 -44.41 29.04 -0.15
N THR A 571 -44.35 30.36 0.04
CA THR A 571 -44.24 31.00 1.35
C THR A 571 -45.45 30.65 2.18
N GLU A 572 -45.30 29.72 3.11
CA GLU A 572 -46.03 29.75 4.37
C GLU A 572 -45.20 29.05 5.45
N GLU A 573 -44.99 29.79 6.55
CA GLU A 573 -44.46 29.35 7.85
C GLU A 573 -42.95 29.22 8.02
N VAL A 574 -42.25 30.34 7.76
CA VAL A 574 -41.05 30.71 8.54
C VAL A 574 -41.51 31.24 9.90
N GLY A 575 -41.50 30.38 10.92
CA GLY A 575 -41.55 30.77 12.32
C GLY A 575 -40.13 30.82 12.90
N THR A 576 -39.60 32.04 13.04
CA THR A 576 -38.62 32.50 14.05
C THR A 576 -37.67 31.48 14.67
N ILE A 577 -36.35 31.69 14.52
CA ILE A 577 -35.38 31.71 15.64
C ILE A 577 -34.09 32.46 15.21
N ALA A 578 -33.84 33.53 15.95
CA ALA A 578 -32.59 34.17 16.40
C ALA A 578 -31.38 34.35 15.47
N GLU A 579 -31.05 35.63 15.31
CA GLU A 579 -29.80 36.23 14.85
C GLU A 579 -28.57 35.74 15.65
N GLU A 580 -27.58 35.18 14.96
CA GLU A 580 -26.16 35.38 15.30
C GLU A 580 -25.51 36.17 14.17
N LYS A 581 -24.96 37.33 14.52
CA LYS A 581 -24.45 38.36 13.61
C LYS A 581 -23.22 37.89 12.85
N LEU A 582 -23.39 37.54 11.57
CA LEU A 582 -22.34 37.68 10.56
C LEU A 582 -22.17 39.17 10.22
N PRO A 583 -20.93 39.66 9.98
CA PRO A 583 -20.74 41.04 9.57
C PRO A 583 -21.36 41.26 8.18
N VAL A 584 -22.08 42.36 8.10
CA VAL A 584 -22.92 42.80 6.98
C VAL A 584 -22.10 42.99 5.71
N ALA A 585 -22.61 42.45 4.59
CA ALA A 585 -22.16 42.77 3.25
C ALA A 585 -22.21 44.29 3.02
N GLY A 586 -21.06 44.93 2.78
CA GLY A 586 -21.04 46.36 2.46
C GLY A 586 -19.75 47.14 2.73
N GLU A 587 -18.66 46.55 3.21
CA GLU A 587 -17.39 47.27 3.25
C GLU A 587 -16.67 47.14 1.91
N LYS A 588 -16.60 48.25 1.16
CA LYS A 588 -15.54 48.48 0.17
C LYS A 588 -14.21 48.49 0.93
N THR A 589 -13.66 47.32 1.21
CA THR A 589 -12.25 47.18 1.55
C THR A 589 -11.47 47.74 0.38
N ASP A 590 -10.73 48.80 0.64
CA ASP A 590 -9.93 49.50 -0.37
C ASP A 590 -8.95 48.48 -0.95
N SER A 591 -9.20 47.97 -2.15
CA SER A 591 -8.42 46.90 -2.80
C SER A 591 -6.91 47.18 -2.80
N LEU A 592 -6.53 48.47 -2.78
CA LEU A 592 -5.17 48.93 -2.57
C LEU A 592 -4.61 48.54 -1.20
N LYS A 593 -5.35 48.80 -0.12
CA LYS A 593 -4.94 48.52 1.26
C LYS A 593 -4.81 47.02 1.52
N GLU A 594 -5.66 46.21 0.89
CA GLU A 594 -5.53 44.74 0.95
C GLU A 594 -4.23 44.26 0.29
N LEU A 595 -3.91 44.80 -0.90
CA LEU A 595 -2.66 44.49 -1.59
C LEU A 595 -1.43 44.96 -0.80
N GLU A 596 -1.47 46.16 -0.22
CA GLU A 596 -0.40 46.68 0.64
C GLU A 596 -0.14 45.75 1.83
N ASN A 597 -1.18 45.35 2.56
CA ASN A 597 -1.06 44.45 3.70
C ASN A 597 -0.50 43.08 3.27
N LYS A 598 -0.93 42.55 2.11
CA LYS A 598 -0.44 41.27 1.57
C LYS A 598 1.02 41.33 1.18
N ILE A 599 1.49 42.46 0.64
CA ILE A 599 2.91 42.66 0.30
C ILE A 599 3.74 42.85 1.58
N GLU A 600 3.28 43.65 2.54
CA GLU A 600 3.96 43.89 3.82
C GLU A 600 4.08 42.63 4.69
N ALA A 601 3.16 41.68 4.56
CA ALA A 601 3.22 40.39 5.24
C ALA A 601 4.26 39.41 4.65
N LEU A 602 4.86 39.70 3.48
CA LEU A 602 5.90 38.88 2.88
C LEU A 602 7.26 39.16 3.55
N SER A 603 8.12 38.15 3.63
CA SER A 603 9.45 38.27 4.24
C SER A 603 10.54 37.56 3.44
N GLY A 604 11.78 38.04 3.56
CA GLY A 604 12.95 37.42 2.92
C GLY A 604 12.89 37.44 1.39
N LYS A 605 13.13 36.27 0.76
CA LYS A 605 13.25 36.13 -0.70
C LYS A 605 11.94 36.37 -1.45
N THR A 606 10.78 36.12 -0.83
CA THR A 606 9.47 36.34 -1.48
C THR A 606 9.19 37.82 -1.61
N LEU A 607 9.41 38.62 -0.55
CA LEU A 607 9.29 40.08 -0.59
C LEU A 607 10.25 40.68 -1.63
N GLN A 608 11.51 40.25 -1.65
CA GLN A 608 12.50 40.71 -2.65
C GLN A 608 12.03 40.44 -4.09
N THR A 609 11.42 39.28 -4.34
CA THR A 609 10.90 38.91 -5.66
C THR A 609 9.76 39.84 -6.09
N VAL A 610 8.83 40.16 -5.18
CA VAL A 610 7.72 41.10 -5.44
C VAL A 610 8.26 42.49 -5.74
N CYS A 611 9.11 43.03 -4.89
CA CYS A 611 9.68 44.36 -5.07
C CYS A 611 10.42 44.49 -6.40
N LYS A 612 11.16 43.43 -6.82
CA LYS A 612 11.86 43.40 -8.11
C LYS A 612 10.90 43.44 -9.30
N ILE A 613 9.77 42.74 -9.21
CA ILE A 613 8.72 42.77 -10.24
C ILE A 613 8.02 44.14 -10.26
N LEU A 614 7.66 44.69 -9.10
CA LEU A 614 6.98 45.99 -8.98
C LEU A 614 7.86 47.18 -9.38
N ALA A 615 9.19 47.05 -9.35
CA ALA A 615 10.11 48.06 -9.86
C ALA A 615 10.06 48.22 -11.39
N CYS A 616 9.56 47.21 -12.11
CA CYS A 616 9.45 47.23 -13.56
C CYS A 616 8.21 48.01 -14.02
N GLU A 617 8.19 48.47 -15.27
CA GLU A 617 6.98 49.13 -15.81
C GLU A 617 5.76 48.18 -15.75
N PRO A 618 4.63 48.63 -15.18
CA PRO A 618 3.42 47.81 -15.13
C PRO A 618 2.88 47.57 -16.55
N GLU A 619 2.13 46.48 -16.74
CA GLU A 619 1.52 46.05 -18.01
C GLU A 619 2.52 45.68 -19.13
N ARG A 620 3.82 45.86 -18.91
CA ARG A 620 4.85 45.33 -19.80
C ARG A 620 5.23 43.90 -19.40
N GLU A 621 5.40 43.05 -20.41
CA GLU A 621 5.91 41.69 -20.21
C GLU A 621 7.44 41.71 -20.07
N TYR A 622 7.93 40.98 -19.07
CA TYR A 622 9.35 40.73 -18.85
C TYR A 622 9.62 39.23 -18.81
N THR A 623 10.71 38.80 -19.42
CA THR A 623 11.19 37.42 -19.24
C THR A 623 11.80 37.25 -17.85
N LEU A 624 11.75 36.04 -17.32
CA LEU A 624 12.37 35.74 -16.02
C LEU A 624 13.89 35.97 -16.02
N GLU A 625 14.54 35.76 -17.17
CA GLU A 625 15.97 36.02 -17.39
C GLU A 625 16.29 37.51 -17.26
N GLU A 626 15.51 38.40 -17.88
CA GLU A 626 15.68 39.86 -17.77
C GLU A 626 15.54 40.35 -16.33
N LEU A 627 14.67 39.70 -15.54
CA LEU A 627 14.48 40.01 -14.13
C LEU A 627 15.46 39.27 -13.22
N GLY A 628 16.33 38.39 -13.73
CA GLY A 628 17.19 37.53 -12.91
C GLY A 628 16.42 36.78 -11.82
N LEU A 629 15.24 36.27 -12.17
CA LEU A 629 14.34 35.50 -11.30
C LEU A 629 14.21 34.07 -11.82
N SER A 630 13.94 33.11 -10.93
CA SER A 630 13.61 31.74 -11.33
C SER A 630 12.09 31.56 -11.44
N PHE A 631 11.64 30.59 -12.25
CA PHE A 631 10.21 30.27 -12.37
C PHE A 631 9.58 29.97 -11.01
N TRP A 632 10.27 29.20 -10.17
CA TRP A 632 9.84 28.86 -8.81
C TRP A 632 9.68 30.10 -7.91
N SER A 633 10.54 31.11 -8.04
CA SER A 633 10.44 32.32 -7.22
C SER A 633 9.16 33.11 -7.50
N VAL A 634 8.71 33.15 -8.75
CA VAL A 634 7.48 33.86 -9.15
C VAL A 634 6.24 33.02 -8.89
N PHE A 635 6.29 31.71 -9.21
CA PHE A 635 5.17 30.78 -9.01
C PHE A 635 4.72 30.69 -7.55
N VAL A 636 5.65 30.75 -6.60
CA VAL A 636 5.35 30.72 -5.15
C VAL A 636 4.67 32.01 -4.67
N VAL A 637 4.85 33.13 -5.39
CA VAL A 637 4.50 34.47 -4.89
C VAL A 637 3.27 35.04 -5.59
N ALA A 638 3.10 34.81 -6.90
CA ALA A 638 1.96 35.34 -7.67
C ALA A 638 0.58 34.99 -7.08
N PRO A 639 0.30 33.76 -6.58
CA PRO A 639 -0.99 33.42 -5.97
C PRO A 639 -1.25 34.14 -4.63
N LYS A 640 -0.21 34.64 -3.97
CA LYS A 640 -0.31 35.28 -2.65
C LYS A 640 -0.73 36.74 -2.71
N ILE A 641 -0.60 37.38 -3.88
CA ILE A 641 -0.88 38.80 -4.07
C ILE A 641 -2.03 38.97 -5.05
N THR A 642 -3.23 38.67 -4.55
CA THR A 642 -4.50 38.80 -5.26
C THR A 642 -5.46 39.65 -4.43
N THR A 643 -6.40 40.37 -5.06
CA THR A 643 -7.53 41.04 -4.37
C THR A 643 -8.76 40.96 -5.26
N GLY A 644 -9.94 40.71 -4.68
CA GLY A 644 -11.18 40.58 -5.43
C GLY A 644 -11.14 39.52 -6.55
N GLY A 645 -10.36 38.44 -6.38
CA GLY A 645 -10.15 37.39 -7.38
C GLY A 645 -9.22 37.77 -8.54
N LYS A 646 -8.63 38.98 -8.54
CA LYS A 646 -7.71 39.47 -9.57
C LYS A 646 -6.25 39.40 -9.08
N PRO A 647 -5.34 38.79 -9.85
CA PRO A 647 -3.92 38.73 -9.48
C PRO A 647 -3.18 40.03 -9.80
N LEU A 648 -2.31 40.48 -8.88
CA LEU A 648 -1.40 41.62 -9.12
C LEU A 648 -0.29 41.24 -10.09
N ILE A 649 0.20 40.00 -10.03
CA ILE A 649 1.27 39.45 -10.86
C ILE A 649 0.71 38.25 -11.62
N GLU A 650 0.81 38.27 -12.94
CA GLU A 650 0.42 37.16 -13.83
C GLU A 650 1.67 36.53 -14.44
N VAL A 651 1.66 35.19 -14.52
CA VAL A 651 2.71 34.41 -15.18
C VAL A 651 2.16 33.85 -16.48
N ILE A 652 2.82 34.19 -17.59
CA ILE A 652 2.47 33.70 -18.93
C ILE A 652 3.34 32.50 -19.25
N SER A 653 2.72 31.32 -19.29
CA SER A 653 3.37 30.05 -19.64
C SER A 653 3.68 29.98 -21.14
N GLY A 654 4.91 29.55 -21.48
CA GLY A 654 5.40 29.35 -22.85
C GLY A 654 6.84 28.84 -22.83
N GLU A 655 7.46 28.61 -23.99
CA GLU A 655 8.87 28.14 -24.10
C GLU A 655 9.85 29.01 -23.29
N LYS A 656 9.56 30.31 -23.18
CA LYS A 656 10.20 31.23 -22.24
C LYS A 656 9.12 31.84 -21.32
N PRO A 657 9.07 31.48 -20.04
CA PRO A 657 8.09 32.04 -19.11
C PRO A 657 8.29 33.54 -18.94
N ARG A 658 7.18 34.28 -18.96
CA ARG A 658 7.13 35.74 -18.83
C ARG A 658 6.25 36.15 -17.67
N VAL A 659 6.50 37.35 -17.14
CA VAL A 659 5.77 37.95 -16.03
C VAL A 659 5.27 39.33 -16.44
N ILE A 660 4.04 39.61 -16.06
CA ILE A 660 3.39 40.91 -16.21
C ILE A 660 2.71 41.25 -14.89
N TRP A 661 2.69 42.53 -14.49
CA TRP A 661 2.02 42.96 -13.27
C TRP A 661 1.12 44.16 -13.51
N GLY A 662 0.06 44.29 -12.71
CA GLY A 662 -0.84 45.45 -12.71
C GLY A 662 -1.91 45.47 -13.81
N ARG A 663 -2.00 44.45 -14.67
CA ARG A 663 -2.93 44.40 -15.84
C ARG A 663 -4.40 44.65 -15.50
N ASN A 664 -4.84 44.20 -14.33
CA ASN A 664 -6.24 44.28 -13.90
C ASN A 664 -6.53 45.44 -12.94
N PHE A 665 -5.57 46.36 -12.77
CA PHE A 665 -5.61 47.46 -11.79
C PHE A 665 -5.50 48.83 -12.47
N ASP A 666 -6.15 49.84 -11.89
CA ASP A 666 -6.10 51.20 -12.42
C ASP A 666 -4.71 51.85 -12.25
N SER A 667 -4.47 52.96 -12.96
CA SER A 667 -3.19 53.69 -12.90
C SER A 667 -2.85 54.14 -11.48
N ARG A 668 -3.85 54.55 -10.70
CA ARG A 668 -3.67 55.02 -9.33
C ARG A 668 -3.11 53.92 -8.41
N VAL A 669 -3.65 52.70 -8.46
CA VAL A 669 -3.17 51.57 -7.65
C VAL A 669 -1.76 51.18 -8.06
N LYS A 670 -1.47 51.13 -9.37
CA LYS A 670 -0.14 50.82 -9.90
C LYS A 670 0.91 51.84 -9.44
N ASP A 671 0.60 53.14 -9.53
CA ASP A 671 1.51 54.22 -9.14
C ASP A 671 1.84 54.19 -7.64
N VAL A 672 0.83 53.92 -6.79
CA VAL A 672 1.03 53.82 -5.34
C VAL A 672 1.88 52.60 -4.99
N LEU A 673 1.57 51.42 -5.56
CA LEU A 673 2.32 50.19 -5.29
C LEU A 673 3.76 50.26 -5.80
N LYS A 674 3.97 50.82 -7.00
CA LYS A 674 5.31 51.09 -7.54
C LYS A 674 6.05 52.01 -6.58
N LYS A 675 5.51 53.19 -6.26
CA LYS A 675 6.15 54.17 -5.37
C LYS A 675 6.48 53.62 -3.96
N LYS A 676 5.63 52.75 -3.41
CA LYS A 676 5.78 52.23 -2.04
C LYS A 676 6.72 51.03 -1.94
N PHE A 677 6.74 50.16 -2.95
CA PHE A 677 7.44 48.86 -2.89
C PHE A 677 8.51 48.66 -3.95
N SER A 678 8.67 49.56 -4.93
CA SER A 678 9.89 49.59 -5.74
C SER A 678 11.01 50.16 -4.87
N PHE A 679 11.94 49.30 -4.43
CA PHE A 679 13.21 49.81 -3.92
C PHE A 679 13.93 50.46 -5.12
N GLU A 680 14.19 51.77 -5.04
CA GLU A 680 15.30 52.33 -5.80
C GLU A 680 16.56 51.60 -5.31
N SER A 681 17.17 50.85 -6.22
CA SER A 681 18.40 50.09 -6.02
C SER A 681 19.58 50.97 -5.59
#